data_AF-A0A627YVW1-F1
#
_entry.id   AF-A0A627YVW1-F1
#
_cell.length_a   1.000
_cell.length_b   1.000
_cell.length_c   1.000
_cell.angle_alpha   90.00
_cell.angle_beta   90.00
_cell.angle_gamma   90.00
#
_symmetry.space_group_name_H-M   'P 1'
#
loop_
_entity.id
_entity.type
_entity.pdbx_description
1 polymer ?
#
loop_
_entity_poly.entity_id
_entity_poly.type
_entity_poly.pdbx_seq_one_letter_code
_entity_poly.pdbx_strand_id
1 'polypeptide(L)'
;MIPIVPPKRRDGKSSFLTLVSYLTLREDVRFAEPVSPDAPVMRMSRSKEAIFDRLVDYIDRSQDAVTQTPVKEFADGRSQVLSGNVACETNCFSLDTASAEMNMVAAQNTRCVDPVYHFILSWPAQDNPVDADIFDCARFAIQALGMKEHQFVTAIHRDTDHVHCHVAVNRINPISYRAANLYNDIDTLHKVCRFLELKYDYTPDNGAWVNENGAVVRSKNDVKSIPRKARQLEYHSDKESLYSYAVNECRERIGEILGSGEASWETLHAELIRAGLEMREKGEGLAIYSRHDESVTPIKASTLHPDLTRQCLEKWLGDFEPSPEVVNHFDEDGVYLGSNYPQEFVYDARAHVRDQGARSERRLARAVAREDLDARYKAYKNAWVRPKMPDTDSGIQFKALSNRYAWKKEQVRYVFDDPLIRKLIYRTLELERQKEFEMLRGKVKAEKTQFYSRPENRRLSYWQWVECQAAAQDQAAISRLRGRAYKLKQKQRTPGLSENAIVCAVADDVATVNIDGFESRVNRDGVIQYLQDGHVVIQDSGERIEIADPYREDGIHISDAMLIAEEKSGEKLVFSGDGRFVNSACDVVQWFNEGGEKPLPLTDPQQRVMAGYDKPETHPDRPVMTHRIVDEETYLASRQVARTGDEREIDELKPGKNTHRLR
;
A
#
# COMPACT_ATOMS: atom_id res chain seq x y z
N MET A 1 4.25 16.56 7.34
CA MET A 1 4.36 16.53 5.88
C MET A 1 5.65 15.84 5.40
N ILE A 2 5.55 14.90 4.46
CA ILE A 2 6.69 14.16 3.90
C ILE A 2 6.75 14.27 2.36
N PRO A 3 7.93 14.46 1.76
CA PRO A 3 8.10 14.41 0.31
C PRO A 3 8.37 12.98 -0.17
N ILE A 4 7.76 12.60 -1.30
CA ILE A 4 7.98 11.32 -1.96
C ILE A 4 8.38 11.59 -3.40
N VAL A 5 9.55 11.11 -3.81
CA VAL A 5 10.00 11.11 -5.20
C VAL A 5 9.86 9.68 -5.74
N PRO A 6 8.85 9.37 -6.58
CA PRO A 6 8.67 8.02 -7.09
C PRO A 6 9.87 7.57 -7.91
N PRO A 7 10.25 6.28 -7.84
CA PRO A 7 11.36 5.76 -8.63
C PRO A 7 11.05 5.94 -10.12
N LYS A 8 12.05 6.36 -10.88
CA LYS A 8 11.95 6.56 -12.32
C LYS A 8 11.55 5.25 -13.02
N ARG A 9 10.80 5.37 -14.12
CA ARG A 9 10.43 4.21 -14.92
C ARG A 9 11.69 3.58 -15.54
N ARG A 10 11.75 2.25 -15.54
CA ARG A 10 12.88 1.47 -16.10
C ARG A 10 13.12 1.69 -17.59
N ASP A 11 12.09 2.14 -18.32
CA ASP A 11 12.15 2.41 -19.76
C ASP A 11 12.71 3.81 -20.09
N GLY A 12 12.99 4.66 -19.09
CA GLY A 12 13.56 6.00 -19.27
C GLY A 12 12.66 6.98 -20.04
N LYS A 13 11.43 6.59 -20.38
CA LYS A 13 10.50 7.36 -21.23
C LYS A 13 9.30 7.83 -20.41
N SER A 14 9.56 8.74 -19.48
CA SER A 14 8.52 9.57 -18.87
C SER A 14 7.88 10.45 -19.95
N SER A 15 6.57 10.64 -19.89
CA SER A 15 5.86 11.54 -20.81
C SER A 15 4.89 12.39 -20.02
N PHE A 16 4.94 13.72 -20.24
CA PHE A 16 4.04 14.66 -19.57
C PHE A 16 2.57 14.26 -19.75
N LEU A 17 2.17 13.74 -20.91
CA LEU A 17 0.81 13.28 -21.18
C LEU A 17 0.34 12.16 -20.24
N THR A 18 1.15 11.12 -20.06
CA THR A 18 0.84 10.03 -19.10
C THR A 18 0.86 10.51 -17.66
N LEU A 19 1.71 11.48 -17.34
CA LEU A 19 1.79 12.01 -15.98
C LEU A 19 0.58 12.90 -15.68
N VAL A 20 0.32 13.93 -16.49
CA VAL A 20 -0.80 14.88 -16.32
C VAL A 20 -2.14 14.14 -16.31
N SER A 21 -2.36 13.16 -17.19
CA SER A 21 -3.56 12.32 -17.14
C SER A 21 -3.65 11.48 -15.87
N TYR A 22 -2.53 10.92 -15.38
CA TYR A 22 -2.50 10.19 -14.10
C TYR A 22 -2.79 11.12 -12.90
N LEU A 23 -2.37 12.38 -12.97
CA LEU A 23 -2.62 13.38 -11.93
C LEU A 23 -4.08 13.86 -11.93
N THR A 24 -4.71 13.95 -13.09
CA THR A 24 -6.04 14.56 -13.24
C THR A 24 -7.17 13.53 -13.25
N LEU A 25 -6.92 12.33 -13.78
CA LEU A 25 -7.91 11.26 -13.94
C LEU A 25 -7.62 10.13 -12.94
N ARG A 26 -8.32 10.13 -11.80
CA ARG A 26 -8.51 8.91 -10.99
C ARG A 26 -9.93 8.40 -11.13
N GLU A 27 -10.07 7.27 -11.82
CA GLU A 27 -11.26 6.43 -11.73
C GLU A 27 -11.18 5.64 -10.41
N ASP A 28 -11.96 6.08 -9.43
CA ASP A 28 -12.07 5.38 -8.15
C ASP A 28 -12.93 4.13 -8.34
N VAL A 29 -12.29 2.96 -8.28
CA VAL A 29 -13.02 1.71 -8.05
C VAL A 29 -13.54 1.79 -6.62
N ARG A 30 -14.85 1.99 -6.45
CA ARG A 30 -15.49 1.94 -5.13
C ARG A 30 -15.38 0.51 -4.61
N PHE A 31 -14.75 0.33 -3.45
CA PHE A 31 -14.56 -1.00 -2.84
C PHE A 31 -15.78 -1.50 -2.07
N ALA A 32 -16.62 -0.57 -1.60
CA ALA A 32 -17.95 -0.86 -1.08
C ALA A 32 -18.93 -1.38 -2.15
N GLU A 33 -18.53 -1.38 -3.43
CA GLU A 33 -19.35 -2.01 -4.45
C GLU A 33 -19.22 -3.53 -4.40
N PRO A 34 -20.34 -4.23 -4.64
CA PRO A 34 -20.39 -5.66 -4.70
C PRO A 34 -19.60 -6.22 -5.88
N VAL A 35 -19.05 -7.41 -5.68
CA VAL A 35 -18.45 -8.17 -6.77
C VAL A 35 -19.56 -8.74 -7.65
N SER A 36 -19.43 -8.60 -8.97
CA SER A 36 -20.34 -9.17 -9.97
C SER A 36 -19.57 -10.14 -10.88
N PRO A 37 -20.03 -11.40 -11.02
CA PRO A 37 -19.45 -12.36 -11.96
C PRO A 37 -19.59 -11.91 -13.42
N ASP A 38 -20.73 -11.28 -13.74
CA ASP A 38 -21.15 -11.00 -15.12
C ASP A 38 -20.62 -9.66 -15.66
N ALA A 39 -20.21 -8.75 -14.77
CA ALA A 39 -19.70 -7.43 -15.14
C ALA A 39 -18.47 -7.04 -14.28
N PRO A 40 -17.30 -7.66 -14.49
CA PRO A 40 -16.08 -7.26 -13.78
C PRO A 40 -15.71 -5.81 -14.13
N VAL A 41 -15.38 -5.01 -13.12
CA VAL A 41 -14.98 -3.61 -13.35
C VAL A 41 -13.76 -3.56 -14.26
N MET A 42 -13.97 -3.02 -15.44
CA MET A 42 -12.92 -2.86 -16.41
C MET A 42 -12.20 -1.54 -16.15
N ARG A 43 -11.01 -1.64 -15.56
CA ARG A 43 -10.09 -0.50 -15.57
C ARG A 43 -9.80 -0.11 -17.01
N MET A 44 -9.97 1.17 -17.30
CA MET A 44 -9.64 1.69 -18.60
C MET A 44 -8.15 1.48 -18.93
N SER A 45 -7.84 1.30 -20.23
CA SER A 45 -6.46 1.09 -20.67
C SER A 45 -5.57 2.27 -20.27
N ARG A 46 -4.37 2.00 -19.73
CA ARG A 46 -3.34 3.01 -19.43
C ARG A 46 -2.28 3.13 -20.51
N SER A 47 -2.52 2.59 -21.71
CA SER A 47 -1.58 2.76 -22.84
C SER A 47 -1.51 4.23 -23.27
N LYS A 48 -0.35 4.67 -23.78
CA LYS A 48 -0.17 6.05 -24.26
C LYS A 48 -1.23 6.43 -25.30
N GLU A 49 -1.53 5.52 -26.21
CA GLU A 49 -2.56 5.68 -27.24
C GLU A 49 -3.96 5.79 -26.63
N ALA A 50 -4.32 5.00 -25.61
CA ALA A 50 -5.64 5.10 -24.99
C ALA A 50 -5.82 6.36 -24.14
N ILE A 51 -4.73 6.87 -23.56
CA ILE A 51 -4.73 8.14 -22.84
C ILE A 51 -4.80 9.31 -23.84
N PHE A 52 -4.05 9.23 -24.94
CA PHE A 52 -4.07 10.22 -26.02
C PHE A 52 -5.43 10.24 -26.72
N ASP A 53 -5.98 9.09 -27.09
CA ASP A 53 -7.30 8.97 -27.70
C ASP A 53 -8.38 9.55 -26.77
N ARG A 54 -8.27 9.38 -25.43
CA ARG A 54 -9.17 10.05 -24.48
C ARG A 54 -9.00 11.55 -24.44
N LEU A 55 -7.76 12.04 -24.49
CA LEU A 55 -7.47 13.48 -24.53
C LEU A 55 -7.94 14.11 -25.84
N VAL A 56 -7.83 13.39 -26.96
CA VAL A 56 -8.34 13.82 -28.27
C VAL A 56 -9.87 13.77 -28.29
N ASP A 57 -10.48 12.70 -27.79
CA ASP A 57 -11.93 12.61 -27.57
C ASP A 57 -12.40 13.73 -26.61
N TYR A 58 -11.55 14.19 -25.68
CA TYR A 58 -11.81 15.33 -24.79
C TYR A 58 -11.85 16.67 -25.53
N ILE A 59 -10.91 16.88 -26.46
CA ILE A 59 -10.86 18.08 -27.30
C ILE A 59 -12.05 18.10 -28.29
N ASP A 60 -12.47 16.93 -28.77
CA ASP A 60 -13.56 16.78 -29.75
C ASP A 60 -14.96 16.76 -29.09
N ARG A 61 -15.08 16.27 -27.84
CA ARG A 61 -16.32 16.27 -27.02
C ARG A 61 -16.38 17.42 -26.01
N SER A 62 -16.33 18.65 -26.49
CA SER A 62 -16.64 19.85 -25.69
C SER A 62 -18.08 19.93 -25.14
N GLN A 63 -18.83 18.81 -25.05
CA GLN A 63 -20.20 18.82 -24.55
C GLN A 63 -20.57 17.79 -23.48
N ASP A 64 -19.84 16.70 -23.21
CA ASP A 64 -20.25 15.81 -22.09
C ASP A 64 -19.11 14.99 -21.43
N ALA A 65 -19.03 15.16 -20.10
CA ALA A 65 -18.39 14.32 -19.05
C ALA A 65 -16.88 14.48 -18.74
N VAL A 66 -16.47 15.68 -18.26
CA VAL A 66 -16.00 16.00 -16.88
C VAL A 66 -15.77 17.51 -16.91
N THR A 67 -16.58 18.28 -16.18
CA THR A 67 -16.57 19.74 -16.25
C THR A 67 -15.28 20.27 -15.62
N GLN A 68 -14.31 20.68 -16.44
CA GLN A 68 -13.22 21.52 -15.94
C GLN A 68 -13.80 22.89 -15.61
N THR A 69 -13.98 23.15 -14.32
CA THR A 69 -14.46 24.46 -13.86
C THR A 69 -13.25 25.32 -13.50
N PRO A 70 -13.02 26.44 -14.19
CA PRO A 70 -11.97 27.38 -13.80
C PRO A 70 -12.31 27.94 -12.42
N VAL A 71 -11.36 27.87 -11.50
CA VAL A 71 -11.51 28.36 -10.12
C VAL A 71 -10.97 29.77 -10.02
N LYS A 72 -9.75 29.99 -10.52
CA LYS A 72 -9.05 31.28 -10.40
C LYS A 72 -7.96 31.45 -11.44
N GLU A 73 -7.82 32.66 -11.97
CA GLU A 73 -6.68 33.07 -12.78
C GLU A 73 -5.86 34.12 -12.01
N PHE A 74 -4.55 34.10 -12.22
CA PHE A 74 -3.61 34.99 -11.55
C PHE A 74 -2.87 35.86 -12.55
N ALA A 75 -2.50 37.07 -12.14
CA ALA A 75 -1.79 38.03 -12.98
C ALA A 75 -0.40 37.55 -13.45
N ASP A 76 0.17 36.54 -12.79
CA ASP A 76 1.45 35.93 -13.15
C ASP A 76 1.31 34.80 -14.18
N GLY A 77 0.12 34.63 -14.78
CA GLY A 77 -0.15 33.63 -15.82
C GLY A 77 -0.49 32.24 -15.27
N ARG A 78 -0.64 32.08 -13.94
CA ARG A 78 -1.14 30.83 -13.35
C ARG A 78 -2.65 30.74 -13.43
N SER A 79 -3.14 29.51 -13.55
CA SER A 79 -4.55 29.18 -13.44
C SER A 79 -4.77 28.03 -12.46
N GLN A 80 -5.89 28.09 -11.74
CA GLN A 80 -6.41 27.03 -10.90
C GLN A 80 -7.70 26.51 -11.52
N VAL A 81 -7.77 25.19 -11.70
CA VAL A 81 -8.88 24.52 -12.37
C VAL A 81 -9.27 23.31 -11.55
N LEU A 82 -10.58 23.09 -11.39
CA LEU A 82 -11.11 21.87 -10.79
C LEU A 82 -11.43 20.88 -11.92
N SER A 83 -10.76 19.73 -11.94
CA SER A 83 -11.02 18.64 -12.89
C SER A 83 -11.72 17.50 -12.13
N GLY A 84 -13.05 17.41 -12.27
CA GLY A 84 -13.86 16.54 -11.44
C GLY A 84 -13.81 16.96 -9.96
N ASN A 85 -13.21 16.12 -9.10
CA ASN A 85 -13.02 16.41 -7.67
C ASN A 85 -11.57 16.80 -7.31
N VAL A 86 -10.69 16.98 -8.31
CA VAL A 86 -9.26 17.23 -8.12
C VAL A 86 -8.97 18.70 -8.40
N ALA A 87 -8.48 19.42 -7.41
CA ALA A 87 -8.03 20.80 -7.58
C ALA A 87 -6.61 20.81 -8.17
N CYS A 88 -6.43 21.52 -9.28
CA CYS A 88 -5.18 21.61 -10.01
C CYS A 88 -4.70 23.06 -10.14
N GLU A 89 -3.38 23.29 -10.13
CA GLU A 89 -2.76 24.58 -10.47
C GLU A 89 -1.68 24.37 -11.54
N THR A 90 -1.64 25.25 -12.54
CA THR A 90 -0.62 25.23 -13.59
C THR A 90 -0.26 26.65 -14.04
N ASN A 91 0.97 26.81 -14.56
CA ASN A 91 1.42 28.01 -15.27
C ASN A 91 1.52 27.79 -16.80
N CYS A 92 0.97 26.69 -17.31
CA CYS A 92 0.71 26.49 -18.73
C CYS A 92 -0.55 27.26 -19.18
N PHE A 93 -0.76 27.41 -20.48
CA PHE A 93 -1.93 28.14 -21.00
C PHE A 93 -3.26 27.52 -20.54
N SER A 94 -3.32 26.20 -20.47
CA SER A 94 -4.45 25.47 -19.88
C SER A 94 -4.00 24.11 -19.36
N LEU A 95 -4.82 23.47 -18.52
CA LEU A 95 -4.55 22.11 -18.04
C LEU A 95 -4.53 21.08 -19.19
N ASP A 96 -5.40 21.26 -20.20
CA ASP A 96 -5.51 20.36 -21.35
C ASP A 96 -4.28 20.44 -22.27
N THR A 97 -3.78 21.65 -22.49
CA THR A 97 -2.62 21.90 -23.36
C THR A 97 -1.28 21.73 -22.65
N ALA A 98 -1.26 21.73 -21.31
CA ALA A 98 -0.04 21.66 -20.49
C ALA A 98 0.90 20.52 -20.93
N SER A 99 0.36 19.34 -21.21
CA SER A 99 1.18 18.20 -21.62
C SER A 99 1.89 18.41 -22.96
N ALA A 100 1.23 19.05 -23.93
CA ALA A 100 1.81 19.36 -25.23
C ALA A 100 2.84 20.49 -25.11
N GLU A 101 2.53 21.55 -24.37
CA GLU A 101 3.42 22.68 -24.12
C GLU A 101 4.72 22.25 -23.44
N MET A 102 4.62 21.46 -22.37
CA MET A 102 5.78 20.95 -21.64
C MET A 102 6.65 20.05 -22.53
N ASN A 103 6.03 19.22 -23.38
CA ASN A 103 6.76 18.40 -24.36
C ASN A 103 7.48 19.27 -25.40
N MET A 104 6.85 20.34 -25.89
CA MET A 104 7.45 21.25 -26.88
C MET A 104 8.68 21.97 -26.32
N VAL A 105 8.61 22.46 -25.08
CA VAL A 105 9.76 23.05 -24.38
C VAL A 105 10.83 22.00 -24.12
N ALA A 106 10.42 20.79 -23.72
CA ALA A 106 11.37 19.71 -23.47
C ALA A 106 12.14 19.29 -24.73
N ALA A 107 11.50 19.33 -25.91
CA ALA A 107 12.13 19.02 -27.18
C ALA A 107 13.24 20.01 -27.57
N GLN A 108 13.28 21.21 -26.99
CA GLN A 108 14.34 22.20 -27.23
C GLN A 108 15.70 21.79 -26.64
N ASN A 109 15.74 20.81 -25.72
CA ASN A 109 16.98 20.28 -25.17
C ASN A 109 17.02 18.75 -25.23
N THR A 110 17.46 18.25 -26.38
CA THR A 110 17.59 16.81 -26.67
C THR A 110 18.66 16.09 -25.85
N ARG A 111 19.55 16.82 -25.15
CA ARG A 111 20.55 16.22 -24.24
C ARG A 111 19.93 15.77 -22.92
N CYS A 112 18.78 16.33 -22.55
CA CYS A 112 18.05 15.94 -21.36
C CYS A 112 17.24 14.68 -21.63
N VAL A 113 17.77 13.52 -21.23
CA VAL A 113 17.11 12.22 -21.43
C VAL A 113 15.74 12.14 -20.73
N ASP A 114 15.59 12.80 -19.58
CA ASP A 114 14.40 12.73 -18.74
C ASP A 114 13.98 14.12 -18.26
N PRO A 115 13.16 14.84 -19.05
CA PRO A 115 12.73 16.20 -18.75
C PRO A 115 11.59 16.26 -17.73
N VAL A 116 10.94 15.13 -17.41
CA VAL A 116 9.81 15.11 -16.47
C VAL A 116 10.32 14.91 -15.05
N TYR A 117 10.09 15.88 -14.18
CA TYR A 117 10.33 15.71 -12.74
C TYR A 117 9.01 15.59 -11.99
N HIS A 118 8.87 14.55 -11.16
CA HIS A 118 7.64 14.27 -10.41
C HIS A 118 7.96 14.01 -8.94
N PHE A 119 7.28 14.73 -8.07
CA PHE A 119 7.31 14.49 -6.63
C PHE A 119 5.92 14.65 -6.03
N ILE A 120 5.77 14.19 -4.80
CA ILE A 120 4.51 14.19 -4.05
C ILE A 120 4.80 14.82 -2.69
N LEU A 121 3.96 15.76 -2.27
CA LEU A 121 3.91 16.23 -0.88
C LEU A 121 2.73 15.54 -0.20
N SER A 122 2.95 14.90 0.94
CA SER A 122 1.90 14.18 1.68
C SER A 122 1.81 14.71 3.10
N TRP A 123 0.60 14.94 3.58
CA TRP A 123 0.33 15.44 4.92
C TRP A 123 -0.14 14.31 5.86
N PRO A 124 0.23 14.32 7.15
CA PRO A 124 -0.30 13.39 8.15
C PRO A 124 -1.83 13.40 8.19
N ALA A 125 -2.44 12.29 8.60
CA ALA A 125 -3.91 12.12 8.54
C ALA A 125 -4.67 13.10 9.46
N GLN A 126 -4.01 13.53 10.53
CA GLN A 126 -4.51 14.54 11.46
C GLN A 126 -4.51 15.96 10.87
N ASP A 127 -3.70 16.23 9.86
CA ASP A 127 -3.64 17.54 9.22
C ASP A 127 -4.58 17.56 8.00
N ASN A 128 -5.49 18.53 7.95
CA ASN A 128 -6.37 18.74 6.80
C ASN A 128 -6.12 20.13 6.18
N PRO A 129 -4.98 20.32 5.48
CA PRO A 129 -4.61 21.61 4.91
C PRO A 129 -5.61 22.09 3.86
N VAL A 130 -5.77 23.40 3.73
CA VAL A 130 -6.63 24.02 2.70
C VAL A 130 -5.89 24.05 1.36
N ASP A 131 -6.61 24.00 0.23
CA ASP A 131 -6.02 23.94 -1.12
C ASP A 131 -5.01 25.08 -1.39
N ALA A 132 -5.28 26.28 -0.87
CA ALA A 132 -4.39 27.43 -0.99
C ALA A 132 -3.00 27.15 -0.37
N ASP A 133 -2.96 26.61 0.85
CA ASP A 133 -1.71 26.31 1.54
C ASP A 133 -0.95 25.16 0.84
N ILE A 134 -1.68 24.20 0.29
CA ILE A 134 -1.09 23.08 -0.47
C ILE A 134 -0.40 23.60 -1.73
N PHE A 135 -1.07 24.48 -2.49
CA PHE A 135 -0.47 25.10 -3.67
C PHE A 135 0.73 25.98 -3.31
N ASP A 136 0.65 26.74 -2.22
CA ASP A 136 1.79 27.51 -1.70
C ASP A 136 2.99 26.61 -1.36
N CYS A 137 2.75 25.48 -0.68
CA CYS A 137 3.77 24.48 -0.36
C CYS A 137 4.41 23.91 -1.62
N ALA A 138 3.59 23.55 -2.63
CA ALA A 138 4.08 23.01 -3.89
C ALA A 138 4.97 24.02 -4.64
N ARG A 139 4.56 25.29 -4.73
CA ARG A 139 5.36 26.35 -5.38
C ARG A 139 6.66 26.63 -4.64
N PHE A 140 6.63 26.66 -3.31
CA PHE A 140 7.83 26.84 -2.50
C PHE A 140 8.82 25.69 -2.72
N ALA A 141 8.34 24.45 -2.81
CA ALA A 141 9.16 23.29 -3.14
C ALA A 141 9.78 23.38 -4.55
N ILE A 142 9.01 23.80 -5.56
CA ILE A 142 9.51 24.04 -6.93
C ILE A 142 10.61 25.11 -6.92
N GLN A 143 10.40 26.20 -6.19
CA GLN A 143 11.39 27.27 -6.07
C GLN A 143 12.68 26.81 -5.38
N ALA A 144 12.57 26.04 -4.30
CA ALA A 144 13.72 25.53 -3.56
C ALA A 144 14.58 24.55 -4.38
N LEU A 145 13.97 23.84 -5.34
CA LEU A 145 14.67 23.01 -6.32
C LEU A 145 15.31 23.83 -7.46
N GLY A 146 15.24 25.16 -7.42
CA GLY A 146 15.77 26.04 -8.46
C GLY A 146 14.92 26.08 -9.74
N MET A 147 13.65 25.68 -9.67
CA MET A 147 12.76 25.54 -10.83
C MET A 147 11.64 26.59 -10.85
N LYS A 148 11.83 27.76 -10.21
CA LYS A 148 10.80 28.82 -10.08
C LYS A 148 10.13 29.22 -11.39
N GLU A 149 10.91 29.30 -12.48
CA GLU A 149 10.45 29.74 -13.81
C GLU A 149 10.05 28.58 -14.74
N HIS A 150 10.01 27.36 -14.22
CA HIS A 150 9.73 26.18 -15.02
C HIS A 150 8.22 25.94 -15.14
N GLN A 151 7.81 25.28 -16.22
CA GLN A 151 6.42 24.86 -16.39
C GLN A 151 6.09 23.78 -15.36
N PHE A 152 4.90 23.84 -14.75
CA PHE A 152 4.45 22.86 -13.78
C PHE A 152 2.94 22.60 -13.84
N VAL A 153 2.55 21.45 -13.32
CA VAL A 153 1.18 21.07 -13.01
C VAL A 153 1.15 20.47 -11.62
N THR A 154 0.32 20.99 -10.73
CA THR A 154 0.03 20.42 -9.41
C THR A 154 -1.39 19.87 -9.39
N ALA A 155 -1.60 18.80 -8.62
CA ALA A 155 -2.92 18.18 -8.45
C ALA A 155 -3.08 17.70 -7.00
N ILE A 156 -4.16 18.15 -6.35
CA ILE A 156 -4.46 17.85 -4.95
C ILE A 156 -5.42 16.67 -4.87
N HIS A 157 -5.03 15.67 -4.12
CA HIS A 157 -5.79 14.45 -3.89
C HIS A 157 -6.13 14.29 -2.41
N ARG A 158 -7.44 14.17 -2.15
CA ARG A 158 -8.03 13.95 -0.82
C ARG A 158 -8.72 12.59 -0.71
N ASP A 159 -8.58 11.76 -1.74
CA ASP A 159 -9.14 10.42 -1.83
C ASP A 159 -8.34 9.41 -0.99
N THR A 160 -7.20 9.81 -0.41
CA THR A 160 -6.32 9.07 0.51
C THR A 160 -6.49 9.40 1.99
N ASP A 161 -6.02 8.50 2.88
CA ASP A 161 -5.96 8.77 4.33
C ASP A 161 -5.17 10.04 4.63
N HIS A 162 -4.14 10.29 3.82
CA HIS A 162 -3.32 11.49 3.84
C HIS A 162 -3.69 12.40 2.68
N VAL A 163 -3.93 13.68 2.92
CA VAL A 163 -4.00 14.65 1.82
C VAL A 163 -2.65 14.64 1.12
N HIS A 164 -2.61 14.56 -0.21
CA HIS A 164 -1.37 14.61 -0.96
C HIS A 164 -1.50 15.44 -2.22
N CYS A 165 -0.42 16.13 -2.56
CA CYS A 165 -0.31 16.93 -3.77
C CYS A 165 0.74 16.31 -4.66
N HIS A 166 0.34 15.89 -5.86
CA HIS A 166 1.30 15.55 -6.90
C HIS A 166 1.79 16.82 -7.60
N VAL A 167 3.08 16.87 -7.88
CA VAL A 167 3.73 17.99 -8.56
C VAL A 167 4.55 17.47 -9.73
N ALA A 168 4.16 17.85 -10.94
CA ALA A 168 4.89 17.58 -12.17
C ALA A 168 5.55 18.87 -12.65
N VAL A 169 6.86 18.85 -12.86
CA VAL A 169 7.64 20.01 -13.31
C VAL A 169 8.42 19.63 -14.57
N ASN A 170 8.48 20.55 -15.53
CA ASN A 170 9.41 20.43 -16.65
C ASN A 170 10.81 20.81 -16.18
N ARG A 171 11.75 19.88 -16.21
CA ARG A 171 13.14 20.12 -15.81
C ARG A 171 13.83 21.11 -16.76
N ILE A 172 13.32 21.32 -17.96
CA ILE A 172 13.86 22.28 -18.92
C ILE A 172 13.18 23.63 -18.71
N ASN A 173 13.99 24.66 -18.50
CA ASN A 173 13.50 26.03 -18.36
C ASN A 173 12.95 26.53 -19.71
N PRO A 174 11.75 27.12 -19.78
CA PRO A 174 11.13 27.56 -21.04
C PRO A 174 11.83 28.75 -21.71
N ILE A 175 12.64 29.51 -20.96
CA ILE A 175 13.36 30.70 -21.46
C ILE A 175 14.80 30.32 -21.85
N SER A 176 15.53 29.67 -20.94
CA SER A 176 16.95 29.36 -21.16
C SER A 176 17.20 28.02 -21.85
N TYR A 177 16.19 27.15 -21.93
CA TYR A 177 16.29 25.76 -22.41
C TYR A 177 17.33 24.91 -21.69
N ARG A 178 17.84 25.36 -20.55
CA ARG A 178 18.76 24.60 -19.70
C ARG A 178 17.97 23.65 -18.80
N ALA A 179 18.54 22.48 -18.59
CA ALA A 179 17.98 21.51 -17.65
C ALA A 179 18.39 21.88 -16.21
N ALA A 180 17.43 21.86 -15.29
CA ALA A 180 17.69 22.01 -13.87
C ALA A 180 18.54 20.86 -13.33
N ASN A 181 19.46 21.19 -12.42
CA ASN A 181 20.29 20.22 -11.71
C ASN A 181 19.55 19.73 -10.47
N LEU A 182 19.30 18.42 -10.39
CA LEU A 182 18.56 17.78 -9.31
C LEU A 182 19.48 17.12 -8.28
N TYR A 183 20.70 17.62 -8.12
CA TYR A 183 21.62 17.12 -7.10
C TYR A 183 21.02 17.35 -5.69
N ASN A 184 20.93 16.28 -4.89
CA ASN A 184 20.34 16.29 -3.54
C ASN A 184 18.90 16.84 -3.48
N ASP A 185 18.12 16.62 -4.52
CA ASP A 185 16.71 17.01 -4.61
C ASP A 185 15.86 16.46 -3.45
N ILE A 186 16.01 15.18 -3.10
CA ILE A 186 15.30 14.54 -1.98
C ILE A 186 15.61 15.22 -0.65
N ASP A 187 16.89 15.52 -0.39
CA ASP A 187 17.30 16.18 0.86
C ASP A 187 16.77 17.63 0.93
N THR A 188 16.82 18.34 -0.20
CA THR A 188 16.26 19.68 -0.34
C THR A 188 14.76 19.67 -0.05
N LEU A 189 14.02 18.72 -0.61
CA LEU A 189 12.58 18.57 -0.36
C LEU A 189 12.27 18.25 1.10
N HIS A 190 13.04 17.38 1.77
CA HIS A 190 12.81 17.09 3.20
C HIS A 190 13.03 18.33 4.08
N LYS A 191 14.06 19.13 3.78
CA LYS A 191 14.32 20.39 4.50
C LYS A 191 13.20 21.40 4.29
N VAL A 192 12.76 21.54 3.04
CA VAL A 192 11.61 22.38 2.68
C VAL A 192 10.35 21.93 3.40
N CYS A 193 10.10 20.62 3.48
CA CYS A 193 8.93 20.11 4.18
C CYS A 193 8.94 20.50 5.65
N ARG A 194 10.08 20.35 6.34
CA ARG A 194 10.22 20.79 7.72
C ARG A 194 10.05 22.29 7.91
N PHE A 195 10.57 23.10 6.98
CA PHE A 195 10.34 24.54 7.00
C PHE A 195 8.86 24.90 6.83
N LEU A 196 8.15 24.24 5.92
CA LEU A 196 6.74 24.49 5.66
C LEU A 196 5.84 23.99 6.80
N GLU A 197 6.20 22.87 7.45
CA GLU A 197 5.53 22.41 8.67
C GLU A 197 5.56 23.48 9.75
N LEU A 198 6.72 24.10 9.98
CA LEU A 198 6.86 25.19 10.97
C LEU A 198 6.12 26.46 10.54
N LYS A 199 6.08 26.77 9.24
CA LYS A 199 5.42 27.98 8.72
C LYS A 199 3.90 27.95 8.90
N TYR A 200 3.29 26.78 8.69
CA TYR A 200 1.84 26.60 8.71
C TYR A 200 1.33 25.86 9.95
N ASP A 201 2.21 25.62 10.94
CA ASP A 201 1.91 24.87 12.17
C ASP A 201 1.33 23.47 11.90
N TYR A 202 1.86 22.79 10.88
CA TYR A 202 1.48 21.40 10.56
C TYR A 202 2.21 20.39 11.43
N THR A 203 1.59 19.23 11.62
CA THR A 203 2.20 18.16 12.41
C THR A 203 3.51 17.69 11.76
N PRO A 204 4.63 17.69 12.51
CA PRO A 204 5.89 17.20 12.02
C PRO A 204 5.83 15.71 11.63
N ASP A 205 6.26 15.38 10.41
CA ASP A 205 6.35 13.98 9.94
C ASP A 205 7.82 13.53 9.84
N ASN A 206 8.04 12.26 9.52
CA ASN A 206 9.36 11.67 9.37
C ASN A 206 10.19 12.41 8.31
N GLY A 207 11.44 12.78 8.63
CA GLY A 207 12.31 13.49 7.69
C GLY A 207 13.43 14.29 8.33
N ALA A 208 13.63 15.50 7.82
CA ALA A 208 14.54 16.46 8.43
C ALA A 208 13.95 16.99 9.74
N TRP A 209 14.80 17.29 10.72
CA TRP A 209 14.43 17.80 12.03
C TRP A 209 15.16 19.12 12.31
N VAL A 210 14.67 19.88 13.27
CA VAL A 210 15.29 21.14 13.70
C VAL A 210 16.29 20.82 14.80
N ASN A 211 17.57 21.10 14.57
CA ASN A 211 18.59 20.92 15.60
C ASN A 211 18.51 21.98 16.70
N GLU A 212 19.29 21.80 17.76
CA GLU A 212 19.38 22.74 18.90
C GLU A 212 19.73 24.18 18.47
N ASN A 213 20.39 24.32 17.31
CA ASN A 213 20.77 25.61 16.72
C ASN A 213 19.66 26.22 15.83
N GLY A 214 18.46 25.62 15.77
CA GLY A 214 17.35 26.08 14.95
C GLY A 214 17.49 25.76 13.44
N ALA A 215 18.52 25.02 13.03
CA ALA A 215 18.75 24.65 11.64
C ALA A 215 18.07 23.32 11.28
N VAL A 216 17.49 23.26 10.08
CA VAL A 216 16.84 22.05 9.57
C VAL A 216 17.89 21.09 8.99
N VAL A 217 18.10 19.95 9.66
CA VAL A 217 19.12 18.94 9.32
C VAL A 217 18.48 17.56 9.21
N ARG A 218 19.05 16.66 8.39
CA ARG A 218 18.59 15.27 8.30
C ARG A 218 19.18 14.43 9.44
N SER A 219 18.38 13.60 10.10
CA SER A 219 18.91 12.62 11.05
C SER A 219 19.79 11.60 10.32
N LYS A 220 20.98 11.33 10.84
CA LYS A 220 21.77 10.16 10.46
C LYS A 220 21.27 8.99 11.32
N ASN A 221 20.17 8.36 10.90
CA ASN A 221 19.82 7.08 11.49
C ASN A 221 20.79 6.05 10.93
N ASP A 222 21.75 5.60 11.75
CA ASP A 222 22.72 4.58 11.36
C ASP A 222 22.02 3.23 11.09
N VAL A 223 20.88 3.00 11.74
CA VAL A 223 20.03 1.82 11.51
C VAL A 223 19.08 2.04 10.33
N LYS A 224 19.26 1.23 9.28
CA LYS A 224 18.39 1.24 8.09
C LYS A 224 17.03 0.60 8.42
N SER A 225 15.95 1.25 7.97
CA SER A 225 14.60 0.69 8.06
C SER A 225 14.43 -0.57 7.21
N ILE A 226 13.42 -1.40 7.54
CA ILE A 226 13.03 -2.60 6.79
C ILE A 226 12.93 -2.27 5.29
N PRO A 227 13.67 -2.99 4.41
CA PRO A 227 13.57 -2.80 2.96
C PRO A 227 12.13 -2.92 2.48
N ARG A 228 11.69 -2.02 1.58
CA ARG A 228 10.31 -1.99 1.07
C ARG A 228 9.80 -3.34 0.55
N LYS A 229 10.67 -4.12 -0.10
CA LYS A 229 10.31 -5.45 -0.63
C LYS A 229 10.11 -6.49 0.47
N ALA A 230 10.95 -6.48 1.50
CA ALA A 230 10.83 -7.36 2.66
C ALA A 230 9.51 -7.09 3.40
N ARG A 231 9.23 -5.80 3.64
CA ARG A 231 7.96 -5.34 4.18
C ARG A 231 6.78 -5.82 3.32
N GLN A 232 6.85 -5.63 2.00
CA GLN A 232 5.80 -6.08 1.09
C GLN A 232 5.58 -7.60 1.16
N LEU A 233 6.65 -8.40 1.23
CA LEU A 233 6.58 -9.84 1.36
C LEU A 233 5.88 -10.23 2.65
N GLU A 234 6.30 -9.70 3.79
CA GLU A 234 5.68 -9.95 5.10
C GLU A 234 4.17 -9.69 5.09
N TYR A 235 3.75 -8.57 4.50
CA TYR A 235 2.34 -8.24 4.39
C TYR A 235 1.55 -9.02 3.32
N HIS A 236 2.20 -9.60 2.31
CA HIS A 236 1.51 -10.29 1.22
C HIS A 236 1.47 -11.80 1.40
N SER A 237 2.52 -12.40 1.96
CA SER A 237 2.58 -13.84 2.17
C SER A 237 2.32 -14.25 3.61
N ASP A 238 2.16 -13.30 4.56
CA ASP A 238 2.10 -13.55 6.00
C ASP A 238 3.29 -14.42 6.48
N LYS A 239 4.45 -14.26 5.82
CA LYS A 239 5.71 -14.97 6.10
C LYS A 239 6.72 -13.97 6.65
N GLU A 240 7.49 -14.34 7.67
CA GLU A 240 8.59 -13.51 8.12
C GLU A 240 9.63 -13.36 7.00
N SER A 241 10.16 -12.16 6.77
CA SER A 241 11.26 -12.02 5.81
C SER A 241 12.58 -12.40 6.46
N LEU A 242 13.53 -12.92 5.67
CA LEU A 242 14.91 -13.16 6.11
C LEU A 242 15.54 -11.93 6.78
N TYR A 243 15.14 -10.72 6.35
CA TYR A 243 15.57 -9.48 6.98
C TYR A 243 15.09 -9.36 8.43
N SER A 244 13.79 -9.53 8.67
CA SER A 244 13.23 -9.38 10.01
C SER A 244 13.72 -10.46 10.96
N TYR A 245 13.84 -11.70 10.48
CA TYR A 245 14.45 -12.81 11.22
C TYR A 245 15.89 -12.47 11.62
N ALA A 246 16.76 -12.14 10.66
CA ALA A 246 18.16 -11.84 10.94
C ALA A 246 18.31 -10.62 11.88
N VAL A 247 17.45 -9.62 11.75
CA VAL A 247 17.45 -8.45 12.64
C VAL A 247 17.05 -8.79 14.06
N ASN A 248 15.99 -9.58 14.24
CA ASN A 248 15.52 -9.97 15.57
C ASN A 248 16.55 -10.86 16.28
N GLU A 249 17.14 -11.82 15.56
CA GLU A 249 18.00 -12.85 16.17
C GLU A 249 19.48 -12.44 16.29
N CYS A 250 20.00 -11.65 15.34
CA CYS A 250 21.45 -11.41 15.25
C CYS A 250 21.87 -9.98 15.56
N ARG A 251 21.00 -8.96 15.41
CA ARG A 251 21.45 -7.56 15.43
C ARG A 251 22.06 -7.13 16.76
N GLU A 252 21.40 -7.44 17.87
CA GLU A 252 21.85 -7.03 19.21
C GLU A 252 23.18 -7.69 19.57
N ARG A 253 23.27 -9.02 19.43
CA ARG A 253 24.50 -9.80 19.68
C ARG A 253 25.66 -9.40 18.79
N ILE A 254 25.42 -9.15 17.50
CA ILE A 254 26.47 -8.63 16.60
C ILE A 254 26.92 -7.24 17.05
N GLY A 255 26.00 -6.39 17.52
CA GLY A 255 26.33 -5.08 18.10
C GLY A 255 27.23 -5.21 19.33
N GLU A 256 26.95 -6.17 20.21
CA GLU A 256 27.77 -6.48 21.38
C GLU A 256 29.17 -6.97 21.00
N ILE A 257 29.28 -7.89 20.02
CA ILE A 257 30.56 -8.38 19.52
C ILE A 257 31.39 -7.27 18.89
N LEU A 258 30.78 -6.42 18.07
CA LEU A 258 31.49 -5.29 17.46
C LEU A 258 31.87 -4.22 18.49
N GLY A 259 31.06 -4.06 19.55
CA GLY A 259 31.29 -3.11 20.64
C GLY A 259 32.32 -3.58 21.68
N SER A 260 32.61 -4.88 21.76
CA SER A 260 33.55 -5.45 22.74
C SER A 260 35.01 -5.09 22.44
N GLY A 261 35.33 -4.73 21.20
CA GLY A 261 36.70 -4.45 20.74
C GLY A 261 37.56 -5.69 20.48
N GLU A 262 37.04 -6.90 20.73
CA GLU A 262 37.69 -8.19 20.48
C GLU A 262 36.97 -9.00 19.38
N ALA A 263 36.29 -8.31 18.46
CA ALA A 263 35.62 -8.96 17.34
C ALA A 263 36.62 -9.73 16.46
N SER A 264 36.19 -10.87 15.94
CA SER A 264 36.93 -11.68 14.96
C SER A 264 35.98 -12.17 13.86
N TRP A 265 36.51 -12.61 12.72
CA TRP A 265 35.67 -13.23 11.69
C TRP A 265 34.97 -14.48 12.22
N GLU A 266 35.68 -15.29 13.02
CA GLU A 266 35.14 -16.50 13.65
C GLU A 266 33.95 -16.21 14.57
N THR A 267 34.05 -15.19 15.44
CA THR A 267 32.96 -14.82 16.37
C THR A 267 31.72 -14.29 15.64
N LEU A 268 31.92 -13.50 14.58
CA LEU A 268 30.81 -13.03 13.73
C LEU A 268 30.14 -14.17 12.97
N HIS A 269 30.92 -15.10 12.41
CA HIS A 269 30.37 -16.26 11.73
C HIS A 269 29.69 -17.21 12.72
N ALA A 270 30.23 -17.42 13.91
CA ALA A 270 29.61 -18.26 14.95
C ALA A 270 28.20 -17.78 15.30
N GLU A 271 27.99 -16.47 15.49
CA GLU A 271 26.65 -15.92 15.76
C GLU A 271 25.69 -16.05 14.58
N LEU A 272 26.19 -15.90 13.34
CA LEU A 272 25.37 -16.14 12.17
C LEU A 272 24.99 -17.62 12.04
N ILE A 273 25.94 -18.53 12.29
CA ILE A 273 25.73 -19.98 12.25
C ILE A 273 24.73 -20.43 13.31
N ARG A 274 24.81 -19.87 14.52
CA ARG A 274 23.84 -20.09 15.60
C ARG A 274 22.41 -19.79 15.13
N ALA A 275 22.25 -18.77 14.29
CA ALA A 275 20.98 -18.40 13.67
C ALA A 275 20.69 -19.11 12.33
N GLY A 276 21.52 -20.05 11.88
CA GLY A 276 21.35 -20.75 10.59
C GLY A 276 21.65 -19.89 9.37
N LEU A 277 22.38 -18.80 9.56
CA LEU A 277 22.78 -17.85 8.54
C LEU A 277 24.27 -17.99 8.24
N GLU A 278 24.69 -17.47 7.09
CA GLU A 278 26.09 -17.40 6.70
C GLU A 278 26.37 -16.08 5.99
N MET A 279 27.59 -15.59 6.14
CA MET A 279 28.06 -14.39 5.44
C MET A 279 28.97 -14.78 4.28
N ARG A 280 28.63 -14.29 3.07
CA ARG A 280 29.41 -14.53 1.84
C ARG A 280 29.71 -13.22 1.12
N GLU A 281 30.78 -13.20 0.33
CA GLU A 281 31.09 -12.08 -0.56
C GLU A 281 30.09 -11.98 -1.71
N LYS A 282 29.69 -10.75 -2.06
CA LYS A 282 28.83 -10.47 -3.21
C LYS A 282 29.22 -9.15 -3.86
N GLY A 283 30.02 -9.23 -4.92
CA GLY A 283 30.61 -8.05 -5.56
C GLY A 283 31.58 -7.36 -4.61
N GLU A 284 31.46 -6.04 -4.47
CA GLU A 284 32.34 -5.23 -3.59
C GLU A 284 31.92 -5.24 -2.10
N GLY A 285 30.95 -6.06 -1.69
CA GLY A 285 30.42 -6.07 -0.33
C GLY A 285 30.05 -7.44 0.20
N LEU A 286 29.43 -7.46 1.38
CA LEU A 286 29.03 -8.66 2.11
C LEU A 286 27.51 -8.86 2.06
N ALA A 287 27.08 -10.11 1.95
CA ALA A 287 25.68 -10.51 1.96
C ALA A 287 25.47 -11.71 2.89
N ILE A 288 24.29 -11.76 3.52
CA ILE A 288 23.89 -12.82 4.45
C ILE A 288 22.89 -13.72 3.75
N TYR A 289 23.17 -15.02 3.78
CA TYR A 289 22.40 -16.09 3.16
C TYR A 289 21.81 -17.01 4.25
N SER A 290 20.74 -17.73 3.90
CA SER A 290 20.28 -18.86 4.70
C SER A 290 21.14 -20.08 4.35
N ARG A 291 21.63 -20.81 5.36
CA ARG A 291 22.41 -22.03 5.13
C ARG A 291 21.58 -23.20 4.62
N HIS A 292 20.27 -23.17 4.86
CA HIS A 292 19.35 -24.29 4.64
C HIS A 292 18.51 -24.13 3.37
N ASP A 293 18.44 -22.92 2.81
CA ASP A 293 17.67 -22.64 1.60
C ASP A 293 18.34 -21.57 0.74
N GLU A 294 19.02 -22.02 -0.32
CA GLU A 294 19.69 -21.14 -1.29
C GLU A 294 18.70 -20.39 -2.20
N SER A 295 17.42 -20.77 -2.23
CA SER A 295 16.40 -20.09 -3.03
C SER A 295 15.96 -18.76 -2.40
N VAL A 296 16.25 -18.56 -1.10
CA VAL A 296 15.91 -17.33 -0.38
C VAL A 296 16.78 -16.18 -0.87
N THR A 297 16.14 -15.03 -1.12
CA THR A 297 16.88 -13.83 -1.53
C THR A 297 17.77 -13.32 -0.40
N PRO A 298 19.09 -13.22 -0.59
CA PRO A 298 20.02 -12.81 0.45
C PRO A 298 19.84 -11.33 0.82
N ILE A 299 20.19 -11.00 2.07
CA ILE A 299 20.17 -9.62 2.57
C ILE A 299 21.57 -9.01 2.50
N LYS A 300 21.67 -7.71 2.21
CA LYS A 300 22.97 -7.01 2.26
C LYS A 300 23.38 -6.85 3.73
N ALA A 301 24.59 -7.25 4.10
CA ALA A 301 25.06 -7.29 5.49
C ALA A 301 24.95 -5.92 6.19
N SER A 302 25.32 -4.83 5.51
CA SER A 302 25.15 -3.44 5.99
C SER A 302 23.71 -2.99 6.27
N THR A 303 22.71 -3.84 6.01
CA THR A 303 21.30 -3.61 6.35
C THR A 303 20.93 -4.28 7.67
N LEU A 304 21.63 -5.36 8.02
CA LEU A 304 21.54 -5.98 9.33
C LEU A 304 22.15 -5.05 10.38
N HIS A 305 23.41 -4.63 10.18
CA HIS A 305 24.12 -3.70 11.06
C HIS A 305 24.96 -2.73 10.22
N PRO A 306 25.03 -1.42 10.54
CA PRO A 306 25.76 -0.43 9.73
C PRO A 306 27.24 -0.78 9.52
N ASP A 307 27.88 -1.32 10.55
CA ASP A 307 29.32 -1.64 10.54
C ASP A 307 29.66 -2.95 9.83
N LEU A 308 28.66 -3.75 9.44
CA LEU A 308 28.86 -4.94 8.59
C LEU A 308 29.05 -4.56 7.12
N THR A 309 30.08 -3.76 6.86
CA THR A 309 30.58 -3.46 5.52
C THR A 309 32.00 -3.98 5.40
N ARG A 310 32.33 -4.48 4.21
CA ARG A 310 33.68 -4.99 3.90
C ARG A 310 34.77 -3.98 4.25
N GLN A 311 34.59 -2.72 3.83
CA GLN A 311 35.53 -1.63 4.09
C GLN A 311 35.70 -1.24 5.57
N CYS A 312 34.67 -1.43 6.40
CA CYS A 312 34.82 -1.23 7.84
C CYS A 312 35.51 -2.43 8.45
N LEU A 313 34.98 -3.64 8.24
CA LEU A 313 35.47 -4.86 8.89
C LEU A 313 36.92 -5.17 8.50
N GLU A 314 37.33 -5.04 7.24
CA GLU A 314 38.70 -5.34 6.81
C GLU A 314 39.76 -4.44 7.48
N LYS A 315 39.38 -3.22 7.88
CA LYS A 315 40.29 -2.32 8.60
C LYS A 315 40.57 -2.77 10.03
N TRP A 316 39.62 -3.47 10.65
CA TRP A 316 39.68 -3.88 12.06
C TRP A 316 40.02 -5.36 12.23
N LEU A 317 39.53 -6.22 11.33
CA LEU A 317 39.62 -7.68 11.40
C LEU A 317 40.62 -8.29 10.40
N GLY A 318 41.13 -7.50 9.45
CA GLY A 318 41.96 -8.00 8.34
C GLY A 318 41.14 -8.58 7.19
N ASP A 319 41.80 -9.27 6.27
CA ASP A 319 41.17 -9.83 5.06
C ASP A 319 39.98 -10.73 5.40
N PHE A 320 38.96 -10.73 4.54
CA PHE A 320 37.74 -11.50 4.76
C PHE A 320 38.01 -13.01 4.82
N GLU A 321 37.62 -13.64 5.93
CA GLU A 321 37.62 -15.10 6.07
C GLU A 321 36.22 -15.68 5.78
N PRO A 322 36.11 -16.76 4.97
CA PRO A 322 34.82 -17.40 4.70
C PRO A 322 34.26 -18.07 5.96
N SER A 323 32.94 -18.24 6.01
CA SER A 323 32.27 -18.94 7.11
C SER A 323 32.88 -20.33 7.31
N PRO A 324 33.19 -20.73 8.56
CA PRO A 324 33.73 -22.05 8.85
C PRO A 324 32.73 -23.15 8.48
N GLU A 325 33.27 -24.31 8.11
CA GLU A 325 32.50 -25.50 7.82
C GLU A 325 31.88 -26.03 9.12
N VAL A 326 30.57 -26.30 9.09
CA VAL A 326 29.86 -26.85 10.26
C VAL A 326 29.89 -28.35 10.14
N VAL A 327 30.61 -28.98 11.06
CA VAL A 327 30.74 -30.43 11.12
C VAL A 327 29.81 -30.93 12.21
N ASN A 328 28.84 -31.74 11.80
CA ASN A 328 27.93 -32.44 12.70
C ASN A 328 28.59 -33.77 13.10
N HIS A 329 28.70 -33.99 14.40
CA HIS A 329 29.21 -35.24 14.97
C HIS A 329 28.04 -36.18 15.22
N PHE A 330 28.18 -37.42 14.77
CA PHE A 330 27.22 -38.50 14.99
C PHE A 330 27.94 -39.67 15.66
N ASP A 331 27.24 -40.46 16.46
CA ASP A 331 27.77 -41.74 16.97
C ASP A 331 27.68 -42.86 15.90
N GLU A 332 28.17 -44.04 16.26
CA GLU A 332 28.18 -45.23 15.39
C GLU A 332 26.75 -45.70 15.02
N ASP A 333 25.75 -45.32 15.81
CA ASP A 333 24.33 -45.63 15.59
C ASP A 333 23.59 -44.51 14.81
N GLY A 334 24.29 -43.44 14.43
CA GLY A 334 23.74 -42.30 13.67
C GLY A 334 23.01 -41.25 14.53
N VAL A 335 23.15 -41.30 15.86
CA VAL A 335 22.60 -40.31 16.80
C VAL A 335 23.48 -39.06 16.81
N TYR A 336 22.85 -37.89 16.74
CA TYR A 336 23.54 -36.59 16.73
C TYR A 336 24.18 -36.29 18.10
N LEU A 337 25.51 -36.13 18.13
CA LEU A 337 26.32 -35.85 19.32
C LEU A 337 26.61 -34.36 19.52
N GLY A 338 26.32 -33.51 18.52
CA GLY A 338 26.57 -32.07 18.55
C GLY A 338 27.30 -31.57 17.30
N SER A 339 27.57 -30.27 17.22
CA SER A 339 28.36 -29.66 16.13
C SER A 339 29.47 -28.78 16.68
N ASN A 340 30.51 -28.57 15.87
CA ASN A 340 31.58 -27.61 16.18
C ASN A 340 31.05 -26.17 16.38
N TYR A 341 29.94 -25.84 15.73
CA TYR A 341 29.16 -24.62 15.97
C TYR A 341 27.69 -24.98 16.19
N PRO A 342 27.17 -24.92 17.44
CA PRO A 342 25.80 -25.30 17.72
C PRO A 342 24.82 -24.36 17.01
N GLN A 343 23.94 -24.93 16.20
CA GLN A 343 22.86 -24.20 15.57
C GLN A 343 21.63 -24.23 16.48
N GLU A 344 21.21 -23.08 16.98
CA GLU A 344 20.06 -22.95 17.88
C GLU A 344 18.77 -22.63 17.10
N PHE A 345 18.90 -21.85 16.03
CA PHE A 345 17.76 -21.36 15.25
C PHE A 345 17.96 -21.64 13.75
N VAL A 346 16.86 -21.90 13.05
CA VAL A 346 16.83 -22.09 11.59
C VAL A 346 15.79 -21.13 11.03
N TYR A 347 16.17 -20.36 10.02
CA TYR A 347 15.20 -19.59 9.27
C TYR A 347 14.30 -20.53 8.45
N ASP A 348 13.02 -20.61 8.83
CA ASP A 348 11.99 -21.24 8.01
C ASP A 348 11.11 -20.17 7.38
N ALA A 349 11.13 -20.10 6.04
CA ALA A 349 10.31 -19.17 5.28
C ALA A 349 8.79 -19.38 5.47
N ARG A 350 8.36 -20.50 6.07
CA ARG A 350 6.95 -20.80 6.36
C ARG A 350 6.54 -20.41 7.79
N ALA A 351 7.49 -20.26 8.70
CA ALA A 351 7.25 -19.96 10.10
C ALA A 351 7.46 -18.47 10.39
N HIS A 352 6.81 -17.98 11.45
CA HIS A 352 7.00 -16.63 11.97
C HIS A 352 7.28 -16.75 13.47
N VAL A 353 8.46 -16.30 13.93
CA VAL A 353 8.98 -16.64 15.27
C VAL A 353 8.15 -16.01 16.41
N ARG A 354 7.46 -14.89 16.17
CA ARG A 354 6.78 -14.11 17.22
C ARG A 354 5.53 -14.71 17.88
N ASP A 355 4.93 -15.79 17.36
CA ASP A 355 3.68 -16.33 17.91
C ASP A 355 3.76 -17.87 18.03
N GLN A 356 3.79 -18.41 19.26
CA GLN A 356 3.61 -19.85 19.50
C GLN A 356 2.10 -20.16 19.74
N GLY A 357 1.62 -21.31 19.26
CA GLY A 357 0.24 -21.80 19.47
C GLY A 357 -0.71 -21.59 18.28
N ALA A 358 -2.03 -21.67 18.51
CA ALA A 358 -3.10 -21.69 17.49
C ALA A 358 -3.10 -20.50 16.49
N ARG A 359 -2.32 -19.44 16.76
CA ARG A 359 -2.11 -18.31 15.86
C ARG A 359 -1.10 -18.59 14.75
N SER A 360 -0.05 -19.36 15.01
CA SER A 360 0.93 -19.73 13.98
C SER A 360 0.34 -20.71 12.98
N GLU A 361 -0.41 -21.70 13.44
CA GLU A 361 -1.09 -22.69 12.60
C GLU A 361 -2.05 -22.04 11.61
N ARG A 362 -2.86 -21.05 12.05
CA ARG A 362 -3.75 -20.30 11.17
C ARG A 362 -3.01 -19.44 10.16
N ARG A 363 -1.90 -18.81 10.54
CA ARG A 363 -1.07 -18.07 9.58
C ARG A 363 -0.50 -19.01 8.52
N LEU A 364 -0.04 -20.18 8.94
CA LEU A 364 0.48 -21.19 8.03
C LEU A 364 -0.63 -21.72 7.11
N ALA A 365 -1.81 -22.05 7.64
CA ALA A 365 -2.98 -22.45 6.85
C ALA A 365 -3.39 -21.36 5.84
N ARG A 366 -3.43 -20.09 6.26
CA ARG A 366 -3.69 -18.94 5.37
C ARG A 366 -2.59 -18.78 4.31
N ALA A 367 -1.33 -18.99 4.66
CA ALA A 367 -0.22 -18.93 3.71
C ALA A 367 -0.32 -20.05 2.65
N VAL A 368 -0.67 -21.28 3.06
CA VAL A 368 -0.91 -22.42 2.17
C VAL A 368 -2.10 -22.16 1.25
N ALA A 369 -3.23 -21.71 1.79
CA ALA A 369 -4.42 -21.40 1.00
C ALA A 369 -4.16 -20.29 -0.04
N ARG A 370 -3.35 -19.28 0.32
CA ARG A 370 -2.94 -18.22 -0.61
C ARG A 370 -2.00 -18.73 -1.71
N GLU A 371 -1.11 -19.67 -1.39
CA GLU A 371 -0.22 -20.29 -2.37
C GLU A 371 -1.00 -21.14 -3.38
N ASP A 372 -1.99 -21.91 -2.90
CA ASP A 372 -2.92 -22.65 -3.76
C ASP A 372 -3.69 -21.72 -4.69
N LEU A 373 -4.26 -20.62 -4.17
CA LEU A 373 -4.94 -19.61 -4.98
C LEU A 373 -4.02 -19.02 -6.05
N ASP A 374 -2.77 -18.71 -5.70
CA ASP A 374 -1.77 -18.20 -6.63
C ASP A 374 -1.38 -19.25 -7.70
N ALA A 375 -1.36 -20.54 -7.34
CA ALA A 375 -1.16 -21.65 -8.27
C ALA A 375 -2.36 -21.81 -9.22
N ARG A 376 -3.60 -21.71 -8.73
CA ARG A 376 -4.83 -21.71 -9.54
C ARG A 376 -4.85 -20.55 -10.54
N TYR A 377 -4.45 -19.35 -10.13
CA TYR A 377 -4.32 -18.22 -11.06
C TYR A 377 -3.22 -18.46 -12.12
N LYS A 378 -2.08 -19.03 -11.75
CA LYS A 378 -1.03 -19.41 -12.72
C LYS A 378 -1.56 -20.41 -13.73
N ALA A 379 -2.31 -21.43 -13.29
CA ALA A 379 -2.95 -22.40 -14.17
C ALA A 379 -3.95 -21.73 -15.13
N TYR A 380 -4.83 -20.86 -14.63
CA TYR A 380 -5.74 -20.05 -15.46
C TYR A 380 -4.97 -19.22 -16.50
N LYS A 381 -3.91 -18.53 -16.07
CA LYS A 381 -3.09 -17.69 -16.96
C LYS A 381 -2.41 -18.49 -18.06
N ASN A 382 -1.97 -19.71 -17.76
CA ASN A 382 -1.31 -20.60 -18.72
C ASN A 382 -2.32 -21.23 -19.69
N ALA A 383 -3.54 -21.54 -19.22
CA ALA A 383 -4.62 -22.08 -20.04
C ALA A 383 -5.30 -21.01 -20.92
N TRP A 384 -5.22 -19.73 -20.56
CA TRP A 384 -5.89 -18.65 -21.29
C TRP A 384 -5.27 -18.41 -22.67
N VAL A 385 -6.05 -18.66 -23.72
CA VAL A 385 -5.70 -18.36 -25.11
C VAL A 385 -6.46 -17.11 -25.55
N ARG A 386 -5.75 -16.11 -26.06
CA ARG A 386 -6.35 -14.87 -26.56
C ARG A 386 -7.29 -15.16 -27.74
N PRO A 387 -8.61 -14.88 -27.63
CA PRO A 387 -9.50 -14.98 -28.77
C PRO A 387 -9.03 -14.03 -29.87
N LYS A 388 -8.90 -14.55 -31.09
CA LYS A 388 -8.65 -13.72 -32.26
C LYS A 388 -9.99 -13.26 -32.81
N MET A 389 -10.06 -11.98 -33.17
CA MET A 389 -11.20 -11.50 -33.95
C MET A 389 -11.29 -12.35 -35.22
N PRO A 390 -12.49 -12.81 -35.64
CA PRO A 390 -12.66 -13.46 -36.93
C PRO A 390 -11.97 -12.59 -37.99
N ASP A 391 -11.26 -13.19 -38.94
CA ASP A 391 -10.58 -12.42 -39.99
C ASP A 391 -11.65 -11.62 -40.75
N THR A 392 -11.82 -10.37 -40.35
CA THR A 392 -12.51 -9.38 -41.15
C THR A 392 -11.61 -9.16 -42.33
N ASP A 393 -12.19 -9.23 -43.53
CA ASP A 393 -11.61 -8.96 -44.84
C ASP A 393 -11.04 -7.53 -44.99
N SER A 394 -10.60 -6.89 -43.92
CA SER A 394 -9.85 -5.64 -43.88
C SER A 394 -8.72 -5.62 -44.90
N GLY A 395 -7.95 -6.71 -45.04
CA GLY A 395 -6.94 -6.85 -46.09
C GLY A 395 -7.51 -6.76 -47.51
N ILE A 396 -8.67 -7.40 -47.75
CA ILE A 396 -9.39 -7.30 -49.02
C ILE A 396 -9.95 -5.89 -49.24
N GLN A 397 -10.47 -5.23 -48.20
CA GLN A 397 -10.99 -3.87 -48.25
C GLN A 397 -9.88 -2.86 -48.60
N PHE A 398 -8.71 -2.96 -47.97
CA PHE A 398 -7.55 -2.11 -48.32
C PHE A 398 -7.06 -2.37 -49.74
N LYS A 399 -7.05 -3.63 -50.19
CA LYS A 399 -6.66 -4.00 -51.56
C LYS A 399 -7.67 -3.49 -52.59
N ALA A 400 -8.97 -3.63 -52.33
CA ALA A 400 -10.04 -3.12 -53.18
C ALA A 400 -9.98 -1.59 -53.28
N LEU A 401 -9.73 -0.90 -52.17
CA LEU A 401 -9.53 0.55 -52.14
C LEU A 401 -8.34 0.97 -52.99
N SER A 402 -7.20 0.30 -52.84
CA SER A 402 -6.00 0.55 -53.66
C SER A 402 -6.29 0.35 -55.15
N ASN A 403 -6.93 -0.77 -55.52
CA ASN A 403 -7.28 -1.08 -56.90
C ASN A 403 -8.25 -0.05 -57.51
N ARG A 404 -9.22 0.45 -56.73
CA ARG A 404 -10.15 1.50 -57.16
C ARG A 404 -9.42 2.79 -57.54
N TYR A 405 -8.43 3.21 -56.77
CA TYR A 405 -7.64 4.40 -57.09
C TYR A 405 -6.63 4.18 -58.22
N ALA A 406 -6.10 2.96 -58.36
CA ALA A 406 -5.29 2.61 -59.52
C ALA A 406 -6.12 2.76 -60.81
N TRP A 407 -7.35 2.25 -60.82
CA TRP A 407 -8.27 2.40 -61.95
C TRP A 407 -8.67 3.86 -62.21
N LYS A 408 -8.97 4.65 -61.18
CA LYS A 408 -9.22 6.11 -61.34
C LYS A 408 -8.02 6.82 -62.00
N LYS A 409 -6.80 6.50 -61.58
CA LYS A 409 -5.57 7.07 -62.18
C LYS A 409 -5.39 6.62 -63.63
N GLU A 410 -5.77 5.39 -63.96
CA GLU A 410 -5.76 4.89 -65.32
C GLU A 410 -6.76 5.64 -66.21
N GLN A 411 -8.00 5.87 -65.75
CA GLN A 411 -8.97 6.68 -66.50
C GLN A 411 -8.47 8.11 -66.78
N VAL A 412 -7.81 8.73 -65.80
CA VAL A 412 -7.23 10.08 -65.97
C VAL A 412 -6.16 10.12 -67.06
N ARG A 413 -5.46 9.00 -67.34
CA ARG A 413 -4.52 8.91 -68.49
C ARG A 413 -5.22 9.03 -69.83
N TYR A 414 -6.45 8.51 -69.93
CA TYR A 414 -7.23 8.48 -71.17
C TYR A 414 -8.08 9.75 -71.37
N VAL A 415 -8.49 10.41 -70.29
CA VAL A 415 -9.39 11.58 -70.35
C VAL A 415 -8.65 12.90 -70.52
N PHE A 416 -7.42 13.01 -69.99
CA PHE A 416 -6.64 14.26 -69.99
C PHE A 416 -5.30 14.09 -70.70
N ASP A 417 -5.12 14.84 -71.79
CA ASP A 417 -3.88 14.85 -72.58
C ASP A 417 -2.80 15.77 -71.98
N ASP A 418 -3.19 16.86 -71.31
CA ASP A 418 -2.25 17.81 -70.70
C ASP A 418 -1.50 17.19 -69.49
N PRO A 419 -0.15 17.13 -69.53
CA PRO A 419 0.67 16.61 -68.43
C PRO A 419 0.49 17.32 -67.09
N LEU A 420 0.26 18.64 -67.08
CA LEU A 420 0.13 19.42 -65.84
C LEU A 420 -1.21 19.14 -65.15
N ILE A 421 -2.29 19.08 -65.91
CA ILE A 421 -3.63 18.72 -65.40
C ILE A 421 -3.61 17.28 -64.85
N ARG A 422 -2.99 16.35 -65.58
CA ARG A 422 -2.81 14.96 -65.11
C ARG A 422 -2.06 14.87 -63.79
N LYS A 423 -0.99 15.66 -63.62
CA LYS A 423 -0.19 15.71 -62.38
C LYS A 423 -0.99 16.27 -61.21
N LEU A 424 -1.80 17.30 -61.43
CA LEU A 424 -2.70 17.86 -60.41
C LEU A 424 -3.75 16.83 -59.98
N ILE A 425 -4.43 16.20 -60.94
CA ILE A 425 -5.48 15.22 -60.64
C ILE A 425 -4.90 14.00 -59.90
N TYR A 426 -3.72 13.51 -60.28
CA TYR A 426 -3.06 12.43 -59.54
C TYR A 426 -2.76 12.78 -58.08
N ARG A 427 -2.35 14.02 -57.81
CA ARG A 427 -2.13 14.48 -56.42
C ARG A 427 -3.44 14.54 -55.65
N THR A 428 -4.51 15.04 -56.27
CA THR A 428 -5.84 15.06 -55.63
C THR A 428 -6.35 13.65 -55.33
N LEU A 429 -6.24 12.71 -56.27
CA LEU A 429 -6.60 11.31 -56.08
C LEU A 429 -5.74 10.62 -55.00
N GLU A 430 -4.46 11.00 -54.88
CA GLU A 430 -3.59 10.47 -53.84
C GLU A 430 -3.99 10.98 -52.46
N LEU A 431 -4.35 12.27 -52.32
CA LEU A 431 -4.87 12.82 -51.08
C LEU A 431 -6.22 12.19 -50.68
N GLU A 432 -7.13 12.00 -51.65
CA GLU A 432 -8.39 11.28 -51.43
C GLU A 432 -8.15 9.83 -50.99
N ARG A 433 -7.21 9.15 -51.65
CA ARG A 433 -6.78 7.79 -51.27
C ARG A 433 -6.27 7.78 -49.83
N GLN A 434 -5.37 8.70 -49.47
CA GLN A 434 -4.83 8.79 -48.11
C GLN A 434 -5.94 8.99 -47.08
N LYS A 435 -6.85 9.95 -47.32
CA LYS A 435 -8.00 10.20 -46.45
C LYS A 435 -8.88 8.97 -46.26
N GLU A 436 -9.22 8.26 -47.35
CA GLU A 436 -10.04 7.04 -47.25
C GLU A 436 -9.28 5.87 -46.60
N PHE A 437 -7.98 5.75 -46.81
CA PHE A 437 -7.14 4.78 -46.11
C PHE A 437 -7.11 5.06 -44.60
N GLU A 438 -7.01 6.32 -44.19
CA GLU A 438 -7.05 6.74 -42.79
C GLU A 438 -8.41 6.45 -42.16
N MET A 439 -9.51 6.77 -42.86
CA MET A 439 -10.87 6.43 -42.41
C MET A 439 -11.07 4.92 -42.26
N LEU A 440 -10.62 4.12 -43.23
CA LEU A 440 -10.72 2.66 -43.18
C LEU A 440 -9.85 2.09 -42.03
N ARG A 441 -8.65 2.63 -41.84
CA ARG A 441 -7.79 2.29 -40.71
C ARG A 441 -8.43 2.63 -39.37
N GLY A 442 -9.11 3.77 -39.27
CA GLY A 442 -9.90 4.18 -38.11
C GLY A 442 -11.03 3.19 -37.81
N LYS A 443 -11.83 2.82 -38.82
CA LYS A 443 -12.90 1.82 -38.68
C LYS A 443 -12.38 0.47 -38.20
N VAL A 444 -11.34 -0.06 -38.83
CA VAL A 444 -10.73 -1.34 -38.44
C VAL A 444 -10.14 -1.27 -37.03
N LYS A 445 -9.56 -0.12 -36.63
CA LYS A 445 -9.08 0.10 -35.26
C LYS A 445 -10.26 0.09 -34.26
N ALA A 446 -11.37 0.75 -34.59
CA ALA A 446 -12.56 0.82 -33.75
C ALA A 446 -13.21 -0.56 -33.56
N GLU A 447 -13.42 -1.32 -34.65
CA GLU A 447 -13.95 -2.69 -34.60
C GLU A 447 -13.07 -3.62 -33.76
N LYS A 448 -11.74 -3.56 -33.95
CA LYS A 448 -10.79 -4.32 -33.12
C LYS A 448 -10.90 -3.91 -31.65
N THR A 449 -10.96 -2.61 -31.39
CA THR A 449 -11.08 -2.09 -30.02
C THR A 449 -12.35 -2.59 -29.35
N GLN A 450 -13.49 -2.54 -30.06
CA GLN A 450 -14.77 -3.03 -29.57
C GLN A 450 -14.75 -4.54 -29.31
N PHE A 451 -14.23 -5.34 -30.24
CA PHE A 451 -14.12 -6.79 -30.08
C PHE A 451 -13.27 -7.15 -28.85
N TYR A 452 -12.08 -6.55 -28.73
CA TYR A 452 -11.19 -6.79 -27.59
C TYR A 452 -11.63 -6.07 -26.31
N SER A 453 -12.68 -5.24 -26.35
CA SER A 453 -13.25 -4.61 -25.14
C SER A 453 -14.25 -5.50 -24.40
N ARG A 454 -14.83 -6.49 -25.08
CA ARG A 454 -15.78 -7.42 -24.46
C ARG A 454 -15.14 -8.21 -23.30
N PRO A 455 -15.85 -8.45 -22.19
CA PRO A 455 -15.29 -9.13 -21.01
C PRO A 455 -14.70 -10.50 -21.35
N GLU A 456 -15.41 -11.27 -22.16
CA GLU A 456 -15.04 -12.62 -22.62
C GLU A 456 -13.70 -12.67 -23.36
N ASN A 457 -13.38 -11.60 -24.11
CA ASN A 457 -12.19 -11.53 -24.96
C ASN A 457 -10.96 -11.00 -24.23
N ARG A 458 -11.09 -10.61 -22.96
CA ARG A 458 -10.00 -10.09 -22.14
C ARG A 458 -9.60 -11.12 -21.10
N ARG A 459 -8.29 -11.25 -20.90
CA ARG A 459 -7.77 -11.98 -19.75
C ARG A 459 -8.09 -11.19 -18.48
N LEU A 460 -8.63 -11.87 -17.47
CA LEU A 460 -8.83 -11.27 -16.16
C LEU A 460 -7.47 -10.95 -15.53
N SER A 461 -7.36 -9.76 -14.96
CA SER A 461 -6.26 -9.43 -14.04
C SER A 461 -6.33 -10.33 -12.81
N TYR A 462 -5.22 -10.52 -12.10
CA TYR A 462 -5.18 -11.31 -10.86
C TYR A 462 -6.32 -10.91 -9.91
N TRP A 463 -6.49 -9.61 -9.68
CA TRP A 463 -7.54 -9.11 -8.78
C TRP A 463 -8.96 -9.31 -9.29
N GLN A 464 -9.19 -9.18 -10.60
CA GLN A 464 -10.51 -9.44 -11.19
C GLN A 464 -10.86 -10.93 -11.13
N TRP A 465 -9.86 -11.79 -11.31
CA TRP A 465 -10.02 -13.23 -11.16
C TRP A 465 -10.32 -13.60 -9.70
N VAL A 466 -9.59 -13.01 -8.73
CA VAL A 466 -9.86 -13.17 -7.29
C VAL A 466 -11.26 -12.67 -6.94
N GLU A 467 -11.70 -11.55 -7.49
CA GLU A 467 -13.08 -11.05 -7.34
C GLU A 467 -14.08 -12.12 -7.83
N CYS A 468 -13.91 -12.68 -9.03
CA CYS A 468 -14.77 -13.78 -9.50
C CYS A 468 -14.73 -15.03 -8.59
N GLN A 469 -13.57 -15.40 -8.04
CA GLN A 469 -13.47 -16.53 -7.09
C GLN A 469 -14.15 -16.22 -5.75
N ALA A 470 -14.06 -14.98 -5.27
CA ALA A 470 -14.73 -14.55 -4.04
C ALA A 470 -16.26 -14.51 -4.21
N ALA A 471 -16.74 -14.14 -5.40
CA ALA A 471 -18.16 -14.25 -5.74
C ALA A 471 -18.64 -15.72 -5.79
N ALA A 472 -17.74 -16.66 -6.12
CA ALA A 472 -17.95 -18.09 -5.98
C ALA A 472 -17.72 -18.61 -4.55
N GLN A 473 -17.65 -17.72 -3.56
CA GLN A 473 -17.57 -18.02 -2.12
C GLN A 473 -16.26 -18.72 -1.68
N ASP A 474 -15.17 -18.59 -2.45
CA ASP A 474 -13.87 -19.12 -2.06
C ASP A 474 -13.24 -18.34 -0.89
N GLN A 475 -13.04 -19.03 0.24
CA GLN A 475 -12.42 -18.50 1.46
C GLN A 475 -11.04 -17.86 1.22
N ALA A 476 -10.19 -18.48 0.40
CA ALA A 476 -8.85 -17.95 0.12
C ALA A 476 -8.92 -16.63 -0.67
N ALA A 477 -9.90 -16.52 -1.56
CA ALA A 477 -10.14 -15.31 -2.35
C ALA A 477 -10.70 -14.17 -1.48
N ILE A 478 -11.65 -14.48 -0.58
CA ILE A 478 -12.20 -13.53 0.40
C ILE A 478 -11.08 -13.02 1.31
N SER A 479 -10.24 -13.91 1.86
CA SER A 479 -9.08 -13.53 2.68
C SER A 479 -8.09 -12.62 1.91
N ARG A 480 -7.89 -12.88 0.62
CA ARG A 480 -7.06 -12.02 -0.25
C ARG A 480 -7.68 -10.63 -0.46
N LEU A 481 -9.01 -10.54 -0.66
CA LEU A 481 -9.71 -9.26 -0.78
C LEU A 481 -9.68 -8.48 0.53
N ARG A 482 -9.92 -9.13 1.68
CA ARG A 482 -9.79 -8.53 3.01
C ARG A 482 -8.37 -8.04 3.27
N GLY A 483 -7.36 -8.85 2.98
CA GLY A 483 -5.94 -8.44 3.05
C GLY A 483 -5.59 -7.24 2.15
N ARG A 484 -6.25 -7.13 0.98
CA ARG A 484 -6.14 -5.95 0.11
C ARG A 484 -6.87 -4.75 0.70
N ALA A 485 -8.04 -4.95 1.29
CA ALA A 485 -8.84 -3.91 1.96
C ALA A 485 -8.15 -3.36 3.22
N TYR A 486 -7.44 -4.18 3.99
CA TYR A 486 -6.62 -3.74 5.11
C TYR A 486 -5.54 -2.73 4.69
N LYS A 487 -4.99 -2.88 3.48
CA LYS A 487 -4.04 -1.92 2.88
C LYS A 487 -4.73 -0.69 2.28
N LEU A 488 -6.04 -0.76 2.08
CA LEU A 488 -6.85 0.32 1.53
C LEU A 488 -7.53 1.09 2.67
N LYS A 489 -7.83 2.35 2.36
CA LYS A 489 -8.18 3.41 3.30
C LYS A 489 -9.53 3.16 3.94
N GLN A 490 -9.68 3.54 5.20
CA GLN A 490 -10.93 3.39 5.97
C GLN A 490 -12.14 4.01 5.25
N LYS A 491 -11.95 5.17 4.59
CA LYS A 491 -13.00 5.90 3.86
C LYS A 491 -13.51 5.23 2.57
N GLN A 492 -12.80 4.23 2.03
CA GLN A 492 -13.20 3.53 0.80
C GLN A 492 -13.85 2.17 1.07
N ARG A 493 -13.83 1.71 2.34
CA ARG A 493 -14.41 0.43 2.77
C ARG A 493 -15.94 0.53 2.87
N THR A 494 -16.57 -0.63 2.91
CA THR A 494 -17.98 -0.74 3.26
C THR A 494 -18.19 -0.09 4.63
N PRO A 495 -19.12 0.89 4.77
CA PRO A 495 -19.38 1.53 6.06
C PRO A 495 -19.89 0.51 7.06
N GLY A 496 -19.61 0.75 8.34
CA GLY A 496 -20.15 -0.07 9.42
C GLY A 496 -21.67 -0.03 9.43
N LEU A 497 -22.30 -1.18 9.65
CA LEU A 497 -23.74 -1.34 9.65
C LEU A 497 -24.36 -0.83 10.96
N SER A 498 -23.73 -1.15 12.09
CA SER A 498 -24.12 -0.71 13.43
C SER A 498 -22.94 -0.82 14.41
N GLU A 499 -23.10 -0.26 15.62
CA GLU A 499 -22.14 -0.45 16.72
C GLU A 499 -22.27 -1.85 17.37
N ASN A 500 -23.43 -2.50 17.21
CA ASN A 500 -23.75 -3.81 17.76
C ASN A 500 -23.14 -4.92 16.91
N ALA A 501 -22.14 -5.60 17.46
CA ALA A 501 -21.36 -6.58 16.74
C ALA A 501 -20.86 -7.73 17.62
N ILE A 502 -20.61 -8.87 16.99
CA ILE A 502 -19.79 -9.96 17.53
C ILE A 502 -18.35 -9.72 17.07
N VAL A 503 -17.44 -9.50 18.01
CA VAL A 503 -16.02 -9.25 17.75
C VAL A 503 -15.28 -10.58 17.79
N CYS A 504 -14.68 -10.94 16.67
CA CYS A 504 -13.95 -12.19 16.48
C CYS A 504 -12.42 -11.95 16.53
N ALA A 505 -11.65 -13.02 16.36
CA ALA A 505 -10.20 -12.91 16.21
C ALA A 505 -9.81 -12.18 14.92
N VAL A 506 -8.62 -11.57 14.90
CA VAL A 506 -8.12 -10.86 13.71
C VAL A 506 -7.86 -11.86 12.59
N ALA A 507 -8.39 -11.57 11.39
CA ALA A 507 -8.27 -12.40 10.19
C ALA A 507 -8.89 -13.81 10.34
N ASP A 508 -10.01 -13.90 11.05
CA ASP A 508 -10.88 -15.08 11.09
C ASP A 508 -11.74 -15.16 9.82
N ASP A 509 -11.06 -15.45 8.70
CA ASP A 509 -11.67 -15.47 7.39
C ASP A 509 -12.38 -16.80 7.14
N VAL A 510 -13.70 -16.77 7.11
CA VAL A 510 -14.56 -17.95 6.83
C VAL A 510 -15.19 -17.80 5.44
N ALA A 511 -15.55 -18.92 4.83
CA ALA A 511 -16.43 -18.93 3.66
C ALA A 511 -17.81 -18.36 4.04
N THR A 512 -18.61 -17.98 3.04
CA THR A 512 -19.98 -17.55 3.31
C THR A 512 -20.78 -18.72 3.91
N VAL A 513 -21.29 -18.54 5.13
CA VAL A 513 -22.22 -19.48 5.76
C VAL A 513 -23.58 -19.35 5.08
N ASN A 514 -24.22 -20.47 4.73
CA ASN A 514 -25.57 -20.45 4.18
C ASN A 514 -26.57 -20.38 5.34
N ILE A 515 -27.35 -19.30 5.40
CA ILE A 515 -28.35 -19.06 6.45
C ILE A 515 -29.71 -19.05 5.76
N ASP A 516 -30.64 -19.86 6.25
CA ASP A 516 -31.97 -19.99 5.66
C ASP A 516 -32.67 -18.62 5.61
N GLY A 517 -33.16 -18.24 4.42
CA GLY A 517 -33.84 -16.96 4.21
C GLY A 517 -32.92 -15.77 3.89
N PHE A 518 -31.59 -15.95 3.88
CA PHE A 518 -30.64 -14.89 3.53
C PHE A 518 -29.97 -15.11 2.16
N GLU A 519 -29.84 -14.02 1.40
CA GLU A 519 -28.98 -13.96 0.23
C GLU A 519 -27.61 -13.40 0.63
N SER A 520 -26.53 -14.16 0.39
CA SER A 520 -25.17 -13.70 0.69
C SER A 520 -24.54 -12.97 -0.50
N ARG A 521 -23.80 -11.88 -0.22
CA ARG A 521 -23.08 -11.09 -1.23
C ARG A 521 -21.71 -10.68 -0.75
N VAL A 522 -20.70 -10.75 -1.61
CA VAL A 522 -19.32 -10.34 -1.29
C VAL A 522 -18.98 -9.00 -1.95
N ASN A 523 -18.51 -8.04 -1.16
CA ASN A 523 -18.01 -6.75 -1.64
C ASN A 523 -16.53 -6.82 -2.06
N ARG A 524 -16.05 -5.83 -2.81
CA ARG A 524 -14.66 -5.81 -3.33
C ARG A 524 -13.60 -5.61 -2.25
N ASP A 525 -14.01 -5.20 -1.05
CA ASP A 525 -13.19 -5.20 0.16
C ASP A 525 -13.18 -6.55 0.90
N GLY A 526 -13.94 -7.53 0.42
CA GLY A 526 -14.08 -8.86 1.03
C GLY A 526 -15.05 -8.89 2.22
N VAL A 527 -15.83 -7.83 2.44
CA VAL A 527 -16.95 -7.86 3.39
C VAL A 527 -18.08 -8.71 2.82
N ILE A 528 -18.62 -9.60 3.63
CA ILE A 528 -19.77 -10.44 3.30
C ILE A 528 -21.02 -9.75 3.86
N GLN A 529 -22.00 -9.49 3.02
CA GLN A 529 -23.29 -8.93 3.39
C GLN A 529 -24.36 -10.00 3.24
N TYR A 530 -25.18 -10.16 4.27
CA TYR A 530 -26.34 -11.04 4.29
C TYR A 530 -27.60 -10.20 4.16
N LEU A 531 -28.36 -10.45 3.11
CA LEU A 531 -29.56 -9.70 2.77
C LEU A 531 -30.81 -10.51 3.03
N GLN A 532 -31.81 -9.88 3.65
CA GLN A 532 -33.18 -10.38 3.77
C GLN A 532 -34.10 -9.36 3.10
N ASP A 533 -34.96 -9.82 2.19
CA ASP A 533 -35.84 -8.95 1.38
C ASP A 533 -35.10 -7.79 0.66
N GLY A 534 -33.83 -8.01 0.30
CA GLY A 534 -32.99 -7.01 -0.37
C GLY A 534 -32.37 -5.95 0.55
N HIS A 535 -32.56 -6.04 1.86
CA HIS A 535 -31.93 -5.17 2.87
C HIS A 535 -30.76 -5.89 3.56
N VAL A 536 -29.64 -5.20 3.76
CA VAL A 536 -28.48 -5.75 4.49
C VAL A 536 -28.80 -5.83 5.98
N VAL A 537 -28.85 -7.03 6.53
CA VAL A 537 -29.18 -7.29 7.94
C VAL A 537 -27.92 -7.63 8.75
N ILE A 538 -27.03 -8.45 8.19
CA ILE A 538 -25.78 -8.86 8.84
C ILE A 538 -24.61 -8.55 7.91
N GLN A 539 -23.52 -8.06 8.48
CA GLN A 539 -22.29 -7.72 7.76
C GLN A 539 -21.08 -8.35 8.44
N ASP A 540 -20.42 -9.30 7.76
CA ASP A 540 -19.18 -9.93 8.22
C ASP A 540 -17.94 -9.33 7.55
N SER A 541 -17.14 -8.63 8.34
CA SER A 541 -15.84 -8.08 7.95
C SER A 541 -14.66 -9.03 8.26
N GLY A 542 -14.93 -10.20 8.85
CA GLY A 542 -13.95 -11.16 9.36
C GLY A 542 -13.65 -10.95 10.84
N GLU A 543 -13.15 -9.77 11.22
CA GLU A 543 -12.88 -9.45 12.63
C GLU A 543 -14.12 -9.00 13.40
N ARG A 544 -15.17 -8.54 12.70
CA ARG A 544 -16.44 -8.10 13.29
C ARG A 544 -17.62 -8.58 12.43
N ILE A 545 -18.64 -9.11 13.10
CA ILE A 545 -19.96 -9.42 12.52
C ILE A 545 -20.93 -8.37 13.07
N GLU A 546 -21.35 -7.43 12.23
CA GLU A 546 -22.23 -6.32 12.61
C GLU A 546 -23.69 -6.65 12.24
N ILE A 547 -24.63 -6.23 13.10
CA ILE A 547 -26.06 -6.56 12.96
C ILE A 547 -26.88 -5.26 12.89
N ALA A 548 -27.64 -5.05 11.81
CA ALA A 548 -28.43 -3.84 11.62
C ALA A 548 -29.53 -3.67 12.68
N ASP A 549 -30.37 -4.70 12.84
CA ASP A 549 -31.50 -4.69 13.76
C ASP A 549 -31.48 -5.95 14.63
N PRO A 550 -30.77 -5.95 15.77
CA PRO A 550 -30.62 -7.14 16.60
C PRO A 550 -31.92 -7.59 17.28
N TYR A 551 -32.98 -6.79 17.31
CA TYR A 551 -34.22 -7.08 18.06
C TYR A 551 -35.41 -7.47 17.17
N ARG A 552 -35.19 -7.58 15.85
CA ARG A 552 -36.23 -7.99 14.91
C ARG A 552 -36.56 -9.48 15.09
N GLU A 553 -37.84 -9.81 15.00
CA GLU A 553 -38.36 -11.19 15.08
C GLU A 553 -37.79 -11.97 16.29
N ASP A 554 -37.93 -11.42 17.49
CA ASP A 554 -37.49 -12.04 18.76
C ASP A 554 -35.98 -12.38 18.86
N GLY A 555 -35.13 -11.67 18.10
CA GLY A 555 -33.67 -11.82 18.19
C GLY A 555 -33.08 -12.88 17.26
N ILE A 556 -33.83 -13.32 16.25
CA ILE A 556 -33.36 -14.28 15.24
C ILE A 556 -32.06 -13.83 14.57
N HIS A 557 -31.91 -12.53 14.27
CA HIS A 557 -30.68 -12.00 13.66
C HIS A 557 -29.44 -12.13 14.56
N ILE A 558 -29.63 -12.22 15.88
CA ILE A 558 -28.54 -12.49 16.82
C ILE A 558 -28.12 -13.95 16.71
N SER A 559 -29.07 -14.89 16.67
CA SER A 559 -28.76 -16.31 16.47
C SER A 559 -28.14 -16.59 15.09
N ASP A 560 -28.60 -15.91 14.03
CA ASP A 560 -28.02 -16.03 12.69
C ASP A 560 -26.56 -15.54 12.67
N ALA A 561 -26.27 -14.44 13.36
CA ALA A 561 -24.91 -13.95 13.53
C ALA A 561 -24.05 -14.90 14.38
N MET A 562 -24.63 -15.58 15.37
CA MET A 562 -23.95 -16.62 16.15
C MET A 562 -23.58 -17.84 15.31
N LEU A 563 -24.43 -18.24 14.36
CA LEU A 563 -24.12 -19.33 13.42
C LEU A 563 -22.88 -19.01 12.58
N ILE A 564 -22.74 -17.76 12.13
CA ILE A 564 -21.51 -17.30 11.45
C ILE A 564 -20.31 -17.32 12.40
N ALA A 565 -20.53 -16.97 13.68
CA ALA A 565 -19.48 -16.91 14.69
C ALA A 565 -19.05 -18.29 15.21
N GLU A 566 -19.88 -19.33 15.09
CA GLU A 566 -19.57 -20.72 15.43
C GLU A 566 -18.54 -21.32 14.47
N GLU A 567 -18.64 -21.00 13.18
CA GLU A 567 -17.70 -21.48 12.14
C GLU A 567 -16.34 -20.76 12.22
N LYS A 568 -16.23 -19.71 13.05
CA LYS A 568 -14.99 -18.99 13.31
C LYS A 568 -14.11 -19.72 14.33
N SER A 569 -12.84 -19.34 14.38
CA SER A 569 -11.81 -20.05 15.15
C SER A 569 -12.03 -20.10 16.66
N GLY A 570 -12.79 -19.17 17.23
CA GLY A 570 -13.04 -19.10 18.68
C GLY A 570 -11.90 -18.61 19.56
N GLU A 571 -10.76 -18.16 19.00
CA GLU A 571 -9.64 -17.59 19.79
C GLU A 571 -10.06 -16.32 20.54
N LYS A 572 -10.94 -15.54 19.92
CA LYS A 572 -11.56 -14.35 20.50
C LYS A 572 -12.97 -14.28 19.97
N LEU A 573 -13.94 -14.25 20.88
CA LEU A 573 -15.34 -14.03 20.59
C LEU A 573 -15.95 -13.26 21.76
N VAL A 574 -16.41 -12.05 21.48
CA VAL A 574 -16.94 -11.10 22.47
C VAL A 574 -18.08 -10.31 21.84
N PHE A 575 -19.20 -10.16 22.55
CA PHE A 575 -20.27 -9.24 22.15
C PHE A 575 -19.88 -7.80 22.47
N SER A 576 -20.01 -6.89 21.51
CA SER A 576 -19.65 -5.48 21.65
C SER A 576 -20.78 -4.61 21.10
N GLY A 577 -21.19 -3.58 21.85
CA GLY A 577 -22.28 -2.69 21.47
C GLY A 577 -23.02 -2.17 22.68
N ASP A 578 -24.31 -1.89 22.52
CA ASP A 578 -25.19 -1.45 23.59
C ASP A 578 -25.31 -2.50 24.69
N GLY A 579 -25.39 -2.07 25.96
CA GLY A 579 -25.55 -3.00 27.09
C GLY A 579 -26.79 -3.89 26.99
N ARG A 580 -27.87 -3.39 26.35
CA ARG A 580 -29.07 -4.20 26.05
C ARG A 580 -28.79 -5.31 25.06
N PHE A 581 -27.98 -5.04 24.04
CA PHE A 581 -27.59 -6.02 23.04
C PHE A 581 -26.72 -7.11 23.67
N VAL A 582 -25.72 -6.72 24.47
CA VAL A 582 -24.83 -7.68 25.15
C VAL A 582 -25.61 -8.63 26.06
N ASN A 583 -26.56 -8.10 26.86
CA ASN A 583 -27.41 -8.93 27.72
C ASN A 583 -28.28 -9.88 26.89
N SER A 584 -29.00 -9.36 25.90
CA SER A 584 -29.89 -10.16 25.05
C SER A 584 -29.13 -11.25 24.29
N ALA A 585 -27.93 -10.93 23.78
CA ALA A 585 -27.07 -11.90 23.13
C ALA A 585 -26.63 -13.00 24.09
N CYS A 586 -26.19 -12.67 25.32
CA CYS A 586 -25.82 -13.66 26.32
C CYS A 586 -26.98 -14.57 26.71
N ASP A 587 -28.21 -14.04 26.81
CA ASP A 587 -29.42 -14.83 27.09
C ASP A 587 -29.72 -15.84 25.96
N VAL A 588 -29.53 -15.42 24.70
CA VAL A 588 -29.74 -16.28 23.52
C VAL A 588 -28.68 -17.38 23.39
N VAL A 589 -27.44 -17.16 23.88
CA VAL A 589 -26.35 -18.15 23.80
C VAL A 589 -26.72 -19.48 24.45
N GLN A 590 -27.45 -19.45 25.58
CA GLN A 590 -27.85 -20.69 26.24
C GLN A 590 -28.74 -21.54 25.33
N TRP A 591 -29.76 -20.93 24.74
CA TRP A 591 -30.65 -21.60 23.79
C TRP A 591 -29.90 -22.06 22.53
N PHE A 592 -29.00 -21.23 22.01
CA PHE A 592 -28.18 -21.55 20.83
C PHE A 592 -27.31 -22.79 21.07
N ASN A 593 -26.61 -22.86 22.20
CA ASN A 593 -25.76 -24.00 22.54
C ASN A 593 -26.53 -25.29 22.82
N GLU A 594 -27.76 -25.20 23.32
CA GLU A 594 -28.64 -26.37 23.51
C GLU A 594 -29.08 -26.97 22.17
N GLY A 595 -29.19 -26.15 21.12
CA GLY A 595 -29.56 -26.56 19.76
C GLY A 595 -28.40 -26.87 18.81
N GLY A 596 -27.18 -26.38 19.10
CA GLY A 596 -25.99 -26.52 18.26
C GLY A 596 -25.13 -27.75 18.57
N GLU A 597 -24.28 -28.17 17.61
CA GLU A 597 -23.33 -29.27 17.82
C GLU A 597 -22.11 -28.87 18.66
N LYS A 598 -21.73 -27.58 18.61
CA LYS A 598 -20.58 -27.04 19.35
C LYS A 598 -21.00 -25.81 20.16
N PRO A 599 -20.50 -25.67 21.39
CA PRO A 599 -20.76 -24.48 22.19
C PRO A 599 -20.02 -23.27 21.60
N LEU A 600 -20.67 -22.11 21.60
CA LEU A 600 -20.06 -20.86 21.15
C LEU A 600 -18.83 -20.53 22.02
N PRO A 601 -17.65 -20.27 21.44
CA PRO A 601 -16.41 -20.11 22.21
C PRO A 601 -16.25 -18.70 22.77
N LEU A 602 -17.10 -18.30 23.74
CA LEU A 602 -16.99 -16.99 24.40
C LEU A 602 -15.68 -16.85 25.18
N THR A 603 -15.03 -15.70 25.03
CA THR A 603 -13.70 -15.44 25.60
C THR A 603 -13.70 -14.43 26.74
N ASP A 604 -14.72 -13.56 26.82
CA ASP A 604 -14.83 -12.60 27.91
C ASP A 604 -15.39 -13.27 29.19
N PRO A 605 -14.69 -13.18 30.34
CA PRO A 605 -15.13 -13.84 31.57
C PRO A 605 -16.50 -13.39 32.07
N GLN A 606 -16.86 -12.10 31.93
CA GLN A 606 -18.15 -11.61 32.39
C GLN A 606 -19.28 -12.14 31.51
N GLN A 607 -19.10 -12.11 30.19
CA GLN A 607 -20.08 -12.67 29.25
C GLN A 607 -20.23 -14.19 29.39
N ARG A 608 -19.16 -14.92 29.71
CA ARG A 608 -19.23 -16.36 29.99
C ARG A 608 -20.09 -16.68 31.21
N VAL A 609 -20.00 -15.88 32.27
CA VAL A 609 -20.88 -16.01 33.45
C VAL A 609 -22.32 -15.68 33.08
N MET A 610 -22.55 -14.60 32.32
CA MET A 610 -23.89 -14.19 31.88
C MET A 610 -24.55 -15.26 30.98
N ALA A 611 -23.78 -15.87 30.09
CA ALA A 611 -24.25 -16.92 29.18
C ALA A 611 -24.27 -18.32 29.82
N GLY A 612 -24.02 -18.43 31.13
CA GLY A 612 -24.18 -19.68 31.89
C GLY A 612 -23.05 -20.70 31.76
N TYR A 613 -21.90 -20.35 31.16
CA TYR A 613 -20.74 -21.24 31.07
C TYR A 613 -20.03 -21.41 32.42
N ASP A 614 -19.83 -20.29 33.12
CA ASP A 614 -19.07 -20.25 34.37
C ASP A 614 -19.99 -19.82 35.53
N LYS A 615 -19.74 -20.34 36.73
CA LYS A 615 -20.45 -19.86 37.93
C LYS A 615 -19.89 -18.49 38.32
N PRO A 616 -20.73 -17.56 38.81
CA PRO A 616 -20.24 -16.29 39.31
C PRO A 616 -19.23 -16.55 40.43
N GLU A 617 -18.07 -15.91 40.37
CA GLU A 617 -17.05 -16.03 41.42
C GLU A 617 -17.65 -15.55 42.75
N THR A 618 -17.99 -16.50 43.61
CA THR A 618 -18.28 -16.21 45.01
C THR A 618 -16.95 -15.91 45.67
N HIS A 619 -16.57 -14.64 45.78
CA HIS A 619 -15.56 -14.24 46.75
C HIS A 619 -16.14 -14.53 48.15
N PRO A 620 -15.63 -15.52 48.91
CA PRO A 620 -15.95 -15.56 50.32
C PRO A 620 -15.33 -14.31 50.93
N ASP A 621 -16.15 -13.49 51.59
CA ASP A 621 -15.70 -12.42 52.50
C ASP A 621 -14.83 -13.04 53.60
N ARG A 622 -13.56 -13.28 53.29
CA ARG A 622 -12.51 -13.53 54.26
C ARG A 622 -11.43 -12.49 54.02
N PRO A 623 -11.21 -11.59 54.97
CA PRO A 623 -10.10 -10.65 54.87
C PRO A 623 -8.81 -11.46 54.84
N VAL A 624 -8.11 -11.43 53.71
CA VAL A 624 -6.75 -11.95 53.59
C VAL A 624 -5.85 -10.98 54.35
N MET A 625 -5.59 -11.30 55.62
CA MET A 625 -4.49 -10.71 56.38
C MET A 625 -3.19 -11.12 55.72
N THR A 626 -2.65 -10.27 54.84
CA THR A 626 -1.25 -10.37 54.43
C THR A 626 -0.40 -10.05 55.65
N HIS A 627 0.14 -11.07 56.31
CA HIS A 627 1.22 -10.90 57.28
C HIS A 627 2.45 -10.37 56.55
N ARG A 628 2.58 -9.05 56.51
CA ARG A 628 3.85 -8.38 56.26
C ARG A 628 4.52 -8.26 57.62
N ILE A 629 5.49 -9.12 57.90
CA ILE A 629 6.38 -8.97 59.06
C ILE A 629 7.15 -7.67 58.82
N VAL A 630 6.83 -6.65 59.62
CA VAL A 630 7.59 -5.41 59.71
C VAL A 630 8.12 -5.37 61.14
N ASP A 631 9.44 -5.41 61.28
CA ASP A 631 10.11 -5.33 62.57
C ASP A 631 9.72 -4.03 63.31
N GLU A 632 9.33 -4.17 64.57
CA GLU A 632 8.89 -3.07 65.45
C GLU A 632 9.94 -1.96 65.63
N GLU A 633 11.22 -2.27 65.41
CA GLU A 633 12.31 -1.31 65.55
C GLU A 633 12.29 -0.23 64.44
N THR A 634 11.83 -0.54 63.23
CA THR A 634 11.82 0.42 62.12
C THR A 634 10.65 1.41 62.22
N TYR A 635 9.54 1.00 62.83
CA TYR A 635 8.35 1.83 63.01
C TYR A 635 8.57 2.92 64.09
N LEU A 636 9.26 2.59 65.18
CA LEU A 636 9.55 3.53 66.27
C LEU A 636 10.57 4.62 65.89
N ALA A 637 11.52 4.32 65.00
CA ALA A 637 12.48 5.30 64.50
C ALA A 637 11.82 6.42 63.64
N SER A 638 10.72 6.11 62.95
CA SER A 638 10.02 7.08 62.10
C SER A 638 9.22 8.14 62.88
N ARG A 639 8.89 7.88 64.15
CA ARG A 639 8.09 8.80 64.99
C ARG A 639 8.89 9.85 65.75
N GLN A 640 10.21 9.74 65.83
CA GLN A 640 11.04 10.70 66.58
C GLN A 640 11.55 11.89 65.74
N VAL A 641 11.46 11.84 64.40
CA VAL A 641 11.98 12.92 63.54
C VAL A 641 10.94 14.03 63.25
N ALA A 642 9.66 13.80 63.53
CA ALA A 642 8.57 14.70 63.14
C ALA A 642 8.18 15.78 64.17
N ARG A 643 9.07 16.15 65.13
CA ARG A 643 8.70 17.06 66.23
C ARG A 643 9.59 18.28 66.48
N THR A 644 10.42 18.67 65.52
CA THR A 644 11.17 19.93 65.63
C THR A 644 11.16 20.69 64.32
N GLY A 645 10.41 21.79 64.26
CA GLY A 645 10.57 22.83 63.25
C GLY A 645 9.27 23.33 62.65
N ASP A 646 8.41 23.95 63.45
CA ASP A 646 7.41 24.89 62.94
C ASP A 646 7.54 26.20 63.74
N GLU A 647 8.36 27.11 63.22
CA GLU A 647 8.35 28.51 63.61
C GLU A 647 8.62 29.39 62.37
N ARG A 648 7.54 30.06 61.98
CA ARG A 648 7.46 31.47 61.51
C ARG A 648 7.58 31.77 60.01
N GLU A 649 6.46 32.38 59.61
CA GLU A 649 6.32 33.65 58.89
C GLU A 649 6.30 33.66 57.36
N ILE A 650 5.12 34.14 56.94
CA ILE A 650 4.66 34.61 55.65
C ILE A 650 5.53 35.80 55.21
N ASP A 651 6.12 35.77 54.02
CA ASP A 651 6.16 36.98 53.18
C ASP A 651 6.47 36.72 51.68
N GLU A 652 5.65 37.38 50.87
CA GLU A 652 5.79 37.88 49.49
C GLU A 652 6.80 37.25 48.51
N LEU A 653 6.27 36.69 47.41
CA LEU A 653 7.02 36.37 46.19
C LEU A 653 6.77 37.40 45.08
N LYS A 654 7.82 38.15 44.73
CA LYS A 654 8.05 38.84 43.44
C LYS A 654 9.57 39.00 43.20
N PRO A 655 10.07 39.26 41.97
CA PRO A 655 10.45 38.27 40.96
C PRO A 655 11.97 38.31 40.64
N GLY A 656 12.58 37.19 40.24
CA GLY A 656 14.03 37.14 40.02
C GLY A 656 14.52 36.13 38.99
N LYS A 657 14.77 36.66 37.79
CA LYS A 657 15.67 36.27 36.69
C LYS A 657 16.68 35.11 36.88
N ASN A 658 16.82 34.36 35.77
CA ASN A 658 18.02 33.72 35.20
C ASN A 658 18.69 32.58 36.02
N THR A 659 18.98 31.41 35.45
CA THR A 659 20.03 31.24 34.43
C THR A 659 20.04 29.80 33.90
N HIS A 660 20.45 29.67 32.64
CA HIS A 660 20.89 28.47 31.97
C HIS A 660 21.84 27.59 32.80
N ARG A 661 21.68 26.26 32.69
CA ARG A 661 22.78 25.31 32.86
C ARG A 661 23.02 24.56 31.55
N LEU A 662 24.26 24.71 31.08
CA LEU A 662 24.88 23.85 30.08
C LEU A 662 24.96 22.40 30.61
N ARG A 663 24.55 21.44 29.79
CA ARG A 663 25.37 20.30 29.39
C ARG A 663 24.81 19.66 28.13
#